data_AF-A0A7R9KQI6-F1
#
_entry.id   AF-A0A7R9KQI6-F1
#
_cell.length_a   1.000
_cell.length_b   1.000
_cell.length_c   1.000
_cell.angle_alpha   90.00
_cell.angle_beta   90.00
_cell.angle_gamma   90.00
#
_symmetry.space_group_name_H-M   'P 1'
#
loop_
_entity.id
_entity.type
_entity.pdbx_description
1 polymer ?
#
loop_
_entity_poly.entity_id
_entity_poly.type
_entity_poly.pdbx_seq_one_letter_code
_entity_poly.pdbx_strand_id
1 'polypeptide(L)'
;MDKASDVSAYLSGVYVDKSVGSVGNQATEEEKELLDIYHNCFNDDDIDCQLICAVLDHINRNSSPDGAILVFLPGLDDILAVKDIILSDSKKFNPRNYEIFILHSQMQSSDQKRVFNRLSNNIRKIILSTNIAETSLTIDDVVFVIDLGKVKEKSFDSLMGISSLKSVWISQSSVRQRRGRAGRTRPGVCYHLFSKHRYQSLQRFQLPEILRIPIHEVCLQSKLLVPNNEMSIHEFLSAAIDPPSIASSKLLVPNNEMSIHEFLSAAIDPPSIASVRASVQLLKTIDALDSTEQLTQLGVRLLDLPIEPNYGKMLLYSILLRCVEPVLTIVSAFAYRDPFMIPSVMEKQKSLKAIKKMFCESNSFSDHIIYLNAFNRWLEIQSTNDRYAFCRHNLISNTTMTLIDGIRRQILGQLQSAGFIRHDSDDHNRNAHKWVAIKAALCAGAYPKLIHFDENLGQFWCQKDKIRFHGSSQLNSDPNTDKFVGNHSKLRKLMPTNWYIYEEMIQMGRTSYAKTMTAVSTVTVALFAGKPVAADGQQPVTDLDSQSHLQIDDWIRFDSNAQTIKIASYLKEEIHNLFARQIDSLSRVTSQRSRDIDNSVVDNVIQVLENEELVAGFGVLDGTGLRPRVGPIGPQFAHKYDSRPYHSNRQFRNQKSKFKANQRFF
;
A
#
# COMPACT_ATOMS: atom_id res chain seq x y z
N MET A 1 -26.62 -0.45 -40.22
CA MET A 1 -27.96 -0.29 -39.65
C MET A 1 -27.80 0.26 -38.26
N ASP A 2 -27.98 1.57 -38.13
CA ASP A 2 -27.89 2.34 -36.90
C ASP A 2 -28.98 1.93 -35.90
N LYS A 3 -28.59 1.49 -34.70
CA LYS A 3 -29.46 1.37 -33.52
C LYS A 3 -28.86 2.15 -32.34
N ALA A 4 -28.71 3.45 -32.54
CA ALA A 4 -28.16 4.38 -31.54
C ALA A 4 -29.23 5.22 -30.82
N SER A 5 -30.50 4.82 -30.81
CA SER A 5 -31.60 5.75 -30.44
C SER A 5 -32.61 5.27 -29.42
N ASP A 6 -32.48 4.10 -28.79
CA ASP A 6 -33.45 3.69 -27.76
C ASP A 6 -32.84 3.64 -26.36
N VAL A 7 -32.76 4.82 -25.74
CA VAL A 7 -32.36 5.00 -24.35
C VAL A 7 -33.34 4.27 -23.40
N SER A 8 -34.58 3.99 -23.84
CA SER A 8 -35.58 3.24 -23.06
C SER A 8 -35.16 1.79 -22.83
N ALA A 9 -34.57 1.14 -23.84
CA ALA A 9 -34.10 -0.24 -23.77
C ALA A 9 -32.99 -0.42 -22.72
N TYR A 10 -32.07 0.54 -22.62
CA TYR A 10 -30.98 0.52 -21.63
C TYR A 10 -31.45 0.88 -20.21
N LEU A 11 -32.49 1.71 -20.07
CA LEU A 11 -33.02 2.13 -18.77
C LEU A 11 -33.99 1.13 -18.15
N SER A 12 -34.58 0.23 -18.96
CA SER A 12 -35.46 -0.85 -18.49
C SER A 12 -34.82 -1.75 -17.43
N GLY A 13 -33.49 -1.92 -17.48
CA GLY A 13 -32.69 -2.69 -16.53
C GLY A 13 -32.14 -1.93 -15.33
N VAL A 14 -32.32 -0.60 -15.29
CA VAL A 14 -31.75 0.26 -14.24
C VAL A 14 -32.76 0.41 -13.12
N TYR A 15 -32.39 -0.02 -11.92
CA TYR A 15 -33.20 0.21 -10.74
C TYR A 15 -33.10 1.69 -10.32
N VAL A 16 -34.18 2.45 -10.50
CA VAL A 16 -34.26 3.86 -10.10
C VAL A 16 -34.98 3.99 -8.76
N ASP A 17 -34.27 4.50 -7.76
CA ASP A 17 -34.85 4.83 -6.45
C ASP A 17 -35.13 6.34 -6.37
N LYS A 18 -36.41 6.72 -6.29
CA LYS A 18 -36.86 8.12 -6.19
C LYS A 18 -37.27 8.41 -4.75
N SER A 19 -36.63 9.42 -4.14
CA SER A 19 -37.06 9.93 -2.84
C SER A 19 -38.38 10.72 -2.99
N VAL A 20 -39.48 10.11 -2.55
CA VAL A 20 -40.86 10.62 -2.45
C VAL A 20 -41.60 10.82 -3.78
N GLY A 21 -42.68 10.04 -3.96
CA GLY A 21 -43.65 10.18 -5.05
C GLY A 21 -43.84 8.88 -5.83
N SER A 22 -44.85 8.12 -5.43
CA SER A 22 -45.35 6.90 -6.07
C SER A 22 -45.49 6.99 -7.59
N VAL A 23 -44.75 6.16 -8.33
CA VAL A 23 -45.27 5.47 -9.53
C VAL A 23 -44.55 4.11 -9.62
N GLY A 24 -45.18 3.07 -9.08
CA GLY A 24 -44.83 1.70 -9.44
C GLY A 24 -45.41 1.42 -10.82
N ASN A 25 -44.71 1.78 -11.88
CA ASN A 25 -45.00 1.19 -13.19
C ASN A 25 -44.41 -0.22 -13.18
N GLN A 26 -45.28 -1.23 -13.32
CA GLN A 26 -44.82 -2.58 -13.66
C GLN A 26 -44.10 -2.49 -15.00
N ALA A 27 -42.89 -3.06 -15.08
CA ALA A 27 -42.13 -3.11 -16.32
C ALA A 27 -42.97 -3.82 -17.39
N THR A 28 -43.00 -3.28 -18.61
CA THR A 28 -43.69 -3.89 -19.74
C THR A 28 -43.04 -5.24 -20.08
N GLU A 29 -43.76 -6.14 -20.75
CA GLU A 29 -43.17 -7.43 -21.18
C GLU A 29 -41.96 -7.23 -22.11
N GLU A 30 -41.99 -6.19 -22.96
CA GLU A 30 -40.84 -5.80 -23.80
C GLU A 30 -39.63 -5.34 -22.97
N GLU A 31 -39.85 -4.58 -21.89
CA GLU A 31 -38.78 -4.14 -20.97
C GLU A 31 -38.17 -5.33 -20.21
N LYS A 32 -38.97 -6.33 -19.85
CA LYS A 32 -38.47 -7.57 -19.23
C LYS A 32 -37.64 -8.40 -20.22
N GLU A 33 -38.11 -8.53 -21.45
CA GLU A 33 -37.39 -9.27 -22.49
C GLU A 33 -36.04 -8.61 -22.82
N LEU A 34 -36.01 -7.27 -22.91
CA LEU A 34 -34.76 -6.53 -23.11
C LEU A 34 -33.78 -6.66 -21.93
N LEU A 35 -34.30 -6.68 -20.70
CA LEU A 35 -33.50 -6.92 -19.50
C LEU A 35 -32.92 -8.33 -19.48
N ASP A 36 -33.71 -9.34 -19.86
CA ASP A 36 -33.26 -10.73 -19.95
C ASP A 36 -32.21 -10.89 -21.05
N ILE A 37 -32.36 -10.24 -22.20
CA ILE A 37 -31.34 -10.19 -23.26
C ILE A 37 -30.06 -9.55 -22.72
N TYR A 38 -30.16 -8.41 -22.02
CA TYR A 38 -28.99 -7.74 -21.45
C TYR A 38 -28.24 -8.64 -20.48
N HIS A 39 -28.94 -9.30 -19.55
CA HIS A 39 -28.33 -10.23 -18.59
C HIS A 39 -27.69 -11.46 -19.24
N ASN A 40 -28.21 -11.92 -20.39
CA ASN A 40 -27.64 -13.04 -21.14
C ASN A 40 -26.46 -12.61 -22.04
N CYS A 41 -26.37 -11.34 -22.43
CA CYS A 41 -25.35 -10.84 -23.34
C CYS A 41 -24.18 -10.13 -22.64
N PHE A 42 -24.37 -9.60 -21.43
CA PHE A 42 -23.35 -8.86 -20.69
C PHE A 42 -22.91 -9.64 -19.45
N ASN A 43 -21.61 -9.73 -19.24
CA ASN A 43 -21.08 -10.36 -18.03
C ASN A 43 -21.23 -9.41 -16.84
N ASP A 44 -21.99 -9.84 -15.83
CA ASP A 44 -22.21 -9.12 -14.58
C ASP A 44 -20.91 -8.76 -13.83
N ASP A 45 -19.75 -9.35 -14.15
CA ASP A 45 -18.44 -8.97 -13.58
C ASP A 45 -17.81 -7.75 -14.27
N ASP A 46 -18.20 -7.45 -15.50
CA ASP A 46 -17.66 -6.35 -16.29
C ASP A 46 -18.32 -5.00 -15.97
N ILE A 47 -17.69 -3.90 -16.39
CA ILE A 47 -18.19 -2.54 -16.19
C ILE A 47 -18.69 -2.00 -17.53
N ASP A 48 -20.00 -1.83 -17.65
CA ASP A 48 -20.62 -1.30 -18.86
C ASP A 48 -20.46 0.23 -18.94
N CYS A 49 -19.32 0.66 -19.47
CA CYS A 49 -19.02 2.08 -19.63
C CYS A 49 -19.99 2.77 -20.61
N GLN A 50 -20.60 2.03 -21.54
CA GLN A 50 -21.57 2.59 -22.50
C GLN A 50 -22.90 2.87 -21.83
N LEU A 51 -23.39 1.96 -20.98
CA LEU A 51 -24.59 2.18 -20.17
C LEU A 51 -24.42 3.40 -19.26
N ILE A 52 -23.27 3.56 -18.60
CA ILE A 52 -22.98 4.73 -17.75
C ILE A 52 -23.11 6.03 -18.56
N CYS A 53 -22.50 6.06 -19.75
CA CYS A 53 -22.56 7.23 -20.63
C CYS A 53 -23.99 7.48 -21.15
N ALA A 54 -24.76 6.43 -21.44
CA ALA A 54 -26.15 6.56 -21.84
C ALA A 54 -27.02 7.16 -20.72
N VAL A 55 -26.82 6.73 -19.46
CA VAL A 55 -27.51 7.31 -18.30
C VAL A 55 -27.10 8.77 -18.08
N LEU A 56 -25.82 9.10 -18.22
CA LEU A 56 -25.34 10.48 -18.15
C LEU A 56 -26.00 11.38 -19.21
N ASP A 57 -26.05 10.92 -20.47
CA ASP A 57 -26.72 11.64 -21.56
C ASP A 57 -28.23 11.79 -21.30
N HIS A 58 -28.89 10.74 -20.80
CA HIS A 58 -30.28 10.78 -20.39
C HIS A 58 -30.54 11.85 -19.33
N ILE A 59 -29.73 11.89 -18.25
CA ILE A 59 -29.86 12.89 -17.20
C ILE A 59 -29.61 14.30 -17.78
N ASN A 60 -28.65 14.47 -18.69
CA ASN A 60 -28.35 15.75 -19.33
C ASN A 60 -29.47 16.28 -20.23
N ARG A 61 -30.19 15.41 -20.94
CA ARG A 61 -31.29 15.81 -21.82
C ARG A 61 -32.60 16.07 -21.08
N ASN A 62 -32.84 15.35 -19.98
CA ASN A 62 -34.14 15.33 -19.31
C ASN A 62 -34.19 16.12 -17.99
N SER A 63 -33.12 16.84 -17.62
CA SER A 63 -33.11 17.66 -16.40
C SER A 63 -32.36 18.98 -16.58
N SER A 64 -32.71 19.98 -15.76
CA SER A 64 -32.03 21.28 -15.74
C SER A 64 -30.55 21.12 -15.39
N PRO A 65 -29.62 21.94 -15.94
CA PRO A 65 -28.19 21.84 -15.62
C PRO A 65 -27.87 22.01 -14.13
N ASP A 66 -28.78 22.61 -13.35
CA ASP A 66 -28.71 22.67 -11.88
C ASP A 66 -28.83 21.25 -11.27
N GLY A 67 -27.87 20.91 -10.41
CA GLY A 67 -27.71 19.58 -9.81
C GLY A 67 -26.53 18.79 -10.36
N ALA A 68 -25.58 18.47 -9.47
CA ALA A 68 -24.41 17.66 -9.79
C ALA A 68 -24.78 16.17 -9.92
N ILE A 69 -24.03 15.47 -10.77
CA ILE A 69 -24.08 14.02 -10.93
C ILE A 69 -22.87 13.40 -10.23
N LEU A 70 -23.10 12.46 -9.32
CA LEU A 70 -22.07 11.64 -8.68
C LEU A 70 -22.13 10.20 -9.21
N VAL A 71 -21.04 9.71 -9.76
CA VAL A 71 -20.92 8.36 -10.34
C VAL A 71 -19.98 7.53 -9.46
N PHE A 72 -20.46 6.40 -8.94
CA PHE A 72 -19.66 5.46 -8.14
C PHE A 72 -19.06 4.36 -9.01
N LEU A 73 -17.74 4.37 -9.17
CA LEU A 73 -16.94 3.46 -9.97
C LEU A 73 -15.99 2.62 -9.08
N PRO A 74 -15.65 1.37 -9.43
CA PRO A 74 -14.88 0.49 -8.54
C PRO A 74 -13.44 0.93 -8.32
N GLY A 75 -12.77 1.46 -9.35
CA GLY A 75 -11.39 1.92 -9.26
C GLY A 75 -11.02 3.01 -10.27
N LEU A 76 -9.74 3.39 -10.25
CA LEU A 76 -9.22 4.49 -11.07
C LEU A 76 -9.26 4.18 -12.58
N ASP A 77 -8.99 2.94 -12.98
CA ASP A 77 -9.01 2.57 -14.40
C ASP A 77 -10.42 2.77 -15.00
N ASP A 78 -11.45 2.42 -14.24
CA ASP A 78 -12.86 2.54 -14.63
C ASP A 78 -13.27 4.02 -14.72
N ILE A 79 -12.82 4.82 -13.76
CA ILE A 79 -12.94 6.28 -13.76
C ILE A 79 -12.35 6.90 -15.04
N LEU A 80 -11.14 6.49 -15.41
CA LEU A 80 -10.46 7.03 -16.59
C LEU A 80 -11.13 6.56 -17.88
N ALA A 81 -11.55 5.30 -17.97
CA ALA A 81 -12.27 4.76 -19.12
C ALA A 81 -13.57 5.52 -19.39
N VAL A 82 -14.39 5.75 -18.36
CA VAL A 82 -15.63 6.54 -18.49
C VAL A 82 -15.33 7.98 -18.88
N LYS A 83 -14.32 8.61 -18.26
CA LYS A 83 -13.90 9.97 -18.61
C LYS A 83 -13.48 10.09 -20.08
N ASP A 84 -12.70 9.15 -20.59
CA ASP A 84 -12.21 9.19 -21.97
C ASP A 84 -13.36 9.01 -22.98
N ILE A 85 -14.37 8.20 -22.65
CA ILE A 85 -15.59 8.08 -23.47
C ILE A 85 -16.37 9.40 -23.47
N ILE A 86 -16.57 10.04 -22.30
CA ILE A 86 -17.26 11.34 -22.21
C ILE A 86 -16.52 12.41 -23.02
N LEU A 87 -15.18 12.44 -22.96
CA LEU A 87 -14.38 13.44 -23.67
C LEU A 87 -14.30 13.19 -25.18
N SER A 88 -14.44 11.95 -25.64
CA SER A 88 -14.37 11.60 -27.07
C SER A 88 -15.71 11.78 -27.79
N ASP A 89 -16.85 11.59 -27.12
CA ASP A 89 -18.18 11.77 -27.70
C ASP A 89 -18.72 13.20 -27.55
N SER A 90 -18.14 14.11 -28.33
CA SER A 90 -18.57 15.53 -28.37
C SER A 90 -20.01 15.75 -28.84
N LYS A 91 -20.67 14.75 -29.46
CA LYS A 91 -22.07 14.85 -29.89
C LYS A 91 -23.03 14.70 -28.72
N LYS A 92 -22.77 13.74 -27.83
CA LYS A 92 -23.55 13.54 -26.60
C LYS A 92 -23.11 14.49 -25.47
N PHE A 93 -21.81 14.78 -25.41
CA PHE A 93 -21.21 15.56 -24.34
C PHE A 93 -20.51 16.79 -24.91
N ASN A 94 -21.23 17.92 -24.96
CA ASN A 94 -20.62 19.20 -25.33
C ASN A 94 -19.74 19.74 -24.18
N PRO A 95 -18.42 19.95 -24.35
CA PRO A 95 -17.52 20.39 -23.28
C PRO A 95 -17.86 21.73 -22.63
N ARG A 96 -18.75 22.53 -23.23
CA ARG A 96 -19.23 23.79 -22.65
C ARG A 96 -20.30 23.62 -21.57
N ASN A 97 -20.94 22.45 -21.53
CA ASN A 97 -22.13 22.21 -20.71
C ASN A 97 -21.81 21.45 -19.41
N TYR A 98 -20.58 20.97 -19.23
CA TYR A 98 -20.20 20.22 -18.05
C TYR A 98 -18.75 20.44 -17.63
N GLU A 99 -18.46 20.08 -16.39
CA GLU A 99 -17.11 19.97 -15.85
C GLU A 99 -16.95 18.65 -15.10
N ILE A 100 -15.90 17.88 -15.44
CA ILE A 100 -15.64 16.56 -14.84
C ILE A 100 -14.64 16.70 -13.69
N PHE A 101 -15.03 16.20 -12.53
CA PHE A 101 -14.18 16.03 -11.36
C PHE A 101 -13.93 14.55 -11.11
N ILE A 102 -12.71 14.24 -10.68
CA ILE A 102 -12.36 12.88 -10.30
C ILE A 102 -12.02 12.84 -8.81
N LEU A 103 -12.67 11.91 -8.10
CA LEU A 103 -12.45 11.66 -6.69
C LEU A 103 -12.01 10.22 -6.47
N HIS A 104 -10.70 10.04 -6.43
CA HIS A 104 -10.06 8.79 -6.01
C HIS A 104 -9.11 9.09 -4.85
N SER A 105 -8.89 8.11 -3.98
CA SER A 105 -8.09 8.32 -2.77
C SER A 105 -6.69 8.86 -3.11
N GLN A 106 -6.03 8.37 -4.18
CA GLN A 106 -4.66 8.72 -4.58
C GLN A 106 -4.55 10.01 -5.43
N MET A 107 -5.58 10.86 -5.47
CA MET A 107 -5.59 12.08 -6.30
C MET A 107 -5.23 13.35 -5.55
N GLN A 108 -4.87 14.39 -6.32
CA GLN A 108 -4.42 15.67 -5.77
C GLN A 108 -5.50 16.39 -4.96
N SER A 109 -5.12 16.86 -3.77
CA SER A 109 -6.04 17.53 -2.84
C SER A 109 -6.60 18.86 -3.37
N SER A 110 -5.91 19.54 -4.30
CA SER A 110 -6.42 20.77 -4.92
C SER A 110 -7.64 20.51 -5.81
N ASP A 111 -7.65 19.40 -6.53
CA ASP A 111 -8.76 19.01 -7.40
C ASP A 111 -9.95 18.52 -6.56
N GLN A 112 -9.67 17.82 -5.44
CA GLN A 112 -10.69 17.47 -4.45
C GLN A 112 -11.33 18.71 -3.83
N LYS A 113 -10.56 19.76 -3.49
CA LYS A 113 -11.14 21.00 -2.92
C LYS A 113 -12.09 21.72 -3.88
N ARG A 114 -11.80 21.72 -5.18
CA ARG A 114 -12.66 22.38 -6.17
C ARG A 114 -14.02 21.70 -6.32
N VAL A 115 -14.12 20.40 -6.02
CA VAL A 115 -15.38 19.66 -6.15
C VAL A 115 -16.50 20.22 -5.25
N PHE A 116 -16.13 20.84 -4.13
CA PHE A 116 -17.09 21.42 -3.18
C PHE A 116 -17.65 22.76 -3.64
N ASN A 117 -16.99 23.45 -4.58
CA ASN A 117 -17.48 24.72 -5.09
C ASN A 117 -18.64 24.49 -6.07
N ARG A 118 -19.71 25.29 -5.95
CA ARG A 118 -20.80 25.28 -6.93
C ARG A 118 -20.30 25.86 -8.26
N LEU A 119 -20.74 25.25 -9.37
CA LEU A 119 -20.48 25.76 -10.72
C LEU A 119 -21.52 26.80 -11.12
N SER A 120 -21.27 27.52 -12.21
CA SER A 120 -22.22 28.50 -12.77
C SER A 120 -23.49 27.81 -13.29
N ASN A 121 -24.61 28.54 -13.32
CA ASN A 121 -25.96 28.02 -13.57
C ASN A 121 -26.19 27.30 -14.92
N ASN A 122 -25.19 27.24 -15.80
CA ASN A 122 -25.25 26.60 -17.11
C ASN A 122 -24.24 25.45 -17.30
N ILE A 123 -23.44 25.14 -16.27
CA ILE A 123 -22.43 24.08 -16.33
C ILE A 123 -22.77 23.00 -15.31
N ARG A 124 -22.98 21.78 -15.80
CA ARG A 124 -23.23 20.63 -14.95
C ARG A 124 -21.96 20.05 -14.38
N LYS A 125 -21.94 19.84 -13.07
CA LYS A 125 -20.85 19.14 -12.38
C LYS A 125 -21.04 17.63 -12.52
N ILE A 126 -20.05 16.92 -13.06
CA ILE A 126 -20.00 15.46 -13.14
C ILE A 126 -18.84 14.98 -12.28
N ILE A 127 -19.10 14.15 -11.28
CA ILE A 127 -18.11 13.68 -10.32
C ILE A 127 -17.95 12.17 -10.50
N LEU A 128 -16.79 11.72 -10.94
CA LEU A 128 -16.44 10.31 -11.06
C LEU A 128 -15.66 9.88 -9.82
N SER A 129 -16.20 8.99 -9.00
CA SER A 129 -15.64 8.67 -7.68
C SER A 129 -15.64 7.18 -7.34
N THR A 130 -14.73 6.76 -6.48
CA THR A 130 -14.83 5.47 -5.78
C THR A 130 -15.70 5.58 -4.52
N ASN A 131 -15.65 4.56 -3.65
CA ASN A 131 -16.27 4.59 -2.32
C ASN A 131 -15.78 5.73 -1.40
N ILE A 132 -14.80 6.55 -1.78
CA ILE A 132 -14.39 7.74 -1.01
C ILE A 132 -15.53 8.77 -0.83
N ALA A 133 -16.45 8.85 -1.79
CA ALA A 133 -17.64 9.71 -1.69
C ALA A 133 -18.80 9.06 -0.91
N GLU A 134 -18.67 7.78 -0.49
CA GLU A 134 -19.73 7.03 0.18
C GLU A 134 -19.90 7.42 1.66
N THR A 135 -18.80 7.72 2.35
CA THR A 135 -18.75 8.10 3.78
C THR A 135 -18.04 9.43 3.98
N SER A 136 -16.77 9.52 3.56
CA SER A 136 -15.81 10.54 4.00
C SER A 136 -16.01 11.96 3.43
N LEU A 137 -16.72 12.13 2.31
CA LEU A 137 -16.88 13.43 1.65
C LEU A 137 -18.34 13.84 1.52
N THR A 138 -18.66 15.10 1.78
CA THR A 138 -20.02 15.66 1.69
C THR A 138 -20.07 16.75 0.63
N ILE A 139 -20.72 16.47 -0.51
CA ILE A 139 -20.84 17.41 -1.63
C ILE A 139 -22.30 17.82 -1.74
N ASP A 140 -22.58 19.07 -1.42
CA ASP A 140 -23.95 19.53 -1.13
C ASP A 140 -24.82 19.65 -2.38
N ASP A 141 -24.24 19.90 -3.56
CA ASP A 141 -24.98 20.12 -4.79
C ASP A 141 -25.27 18.82 -5.59
N VAL A 142 -25.00 17.64 -5.03
CA VAL A 142 -25.32 16.35 -5.64
C VAL A 142 -26.84 16.11 -5.60
N VAL A 143 -27.42 15.96 -6.79
CA VAL A 143 -28.86 15.67 -6.99
C VAL A 143 -29.05 14.31 -7.65
N PHE A 144 -28.11 13.91 -8.50
CA PHE A 144 -28.16 12.64 -9.21
C PHE A 144 -27.00 11.75 -8.77
N VAL A 145 -27.30 10.50 -8.45
CA VAL A 145 -26.29 9.46 -8.19
C VAL A 145 -26.43 8.38 -9.26
N ILE A 146 -25.32 7.95 -9.83
CA ILE A 146 -25.23 6.74 -10.66
C ILE A 146 -24.36 5.75 -9.88
N ASP A 147 -24.96 4.64 -9.45
CA ASP A 147 -24.32 3.62 -8.63
C ASP A 147 -24.22 2.30 -9.40
N LEU A 148 -22.99 1.88 -9.68
CA LEU A 148 -22.74 0.60 -10.36
C LEU A 148 -22.93 -0.61 -9.43
N GLY A 149 -23.03 -0.41 -8.12
CA GLY A 149 -23.14 -1.51 -7.17
C GLY A 149 -21.84 -2.29 -6.94
N LYS A 150 -20.70 -1.80 -7.43
CA LYS A 150 -19.39 -2.46 -7.31
C LYS A 150 -18.36 -1.62 -6.54
N VAL A 151 -17.36 -2.30 -5.97
CA VAL A 151 -16.20 -1.71 -5.28
C VAL A 151 -14.98 -2.60 -5.43
N LYS A 152 -13.76 -2.03 -5.52
CA LYS A 152 -12.53 -2.81 -5.37
C LYS A 152 -12.23 -2.99 -3.88
N GLU A 153 -12.24 -4.24 -3.42
CA GLU A 153 -12.04 -4.60 -2.02
C GLU A 153 -10.82 -5.51 -1.84
N LYS A 154 -10.04 -5.24 -0.79
CA LYS A 154 -8.95 -6.12 -0.37
C LYS A 154 -9.54 -7.34 0.34
N SER A 155 -9.13 -8.53 -0.10
CA SER A 155 -9.43 -9.80 0.53
C SER A 155 -8.14 -10.57 0.77
N PHE A 156 -8.02 -11.19 1.93
CA PHE A 156 -6.85 -11.95 2.32
C PHE A 156 -7.12 -13.45 2.23
N ASP A 157 -6.24 -14.18 1.55
CA ASP A 157 -6.20 -15.64 1.59
C ASP A 157 -5.20 -16.09 2.66
N SER A 158 -5.71 -16.59 3.78
CA SER A 158 -4.88 -17.03 4.90
C SER A 158 -4.06 -18.29 4.61
N LEU A 159 -4.47 -19.12 3.65
CA LEU A 159 -3.74 -20.34 3.29
C LEU A 159 -2.53 -20.01 2.41
N MET A 160 -2.69 -19.05 1.50
CA MET A 160 -1.61 -18.61 0.62
C MET A 160 -0.78 -17.46 1.24
N GLY A 161 -1.31 -16.76 2.25
CA GLY A 161 -0.66 -15.58 2.82
C GLY A 161 -0.69 -14.37 1.88
N ILE A 162 -1.64 -14.33 0.93
CA ILE A 162 -1.69 -13.34 -0.15
C ILE A 162 -2.92 -12.45 0.00
N SER A 163 -2.70 -11.14 -0.12
CA SER A 163 -3.79 -10.18 -0.30
C SER A 163 -4.16 -10.09 -1.79
N SER A 164 -5.44 -10.04 -2.09
CA SER A 164 -5.96 -9.85 -3.45
C SER A 164 -6.91 -8.68 -3.48
N LEU A 165 -6.86 -7.90 -4.54
CA LEU A 165 -7.77 -6.78 -4.77
C LEU A 165 -8.81 -7.20 -5.81
N LYS A 166 -10.04 -7.44 -5.38
CA LYS A 166 -11.11 -7.95 -6.24
C LYS A 166 -12.19 -6.89 -6.42
N SER A 167 -12.73 -6.78 -7.63
CA SER A 167 -13.97 -6.05 -7.85
C SER A 167 -15.11 -6.92 -7.35
N VAL A 168 -15.85 -6.44 -6.35
CA VAL A 168 -16.95 -7.18 -5.71
C VAL A 168 -18.20 -6.31 -5.66
N TRP A 169 -19.34 -6.97 -5.52
CA TRP A 169 -20.62 -6.30 -5.29
C TRP A 169 -20.65 -5.68 -3.89
N ILE A 170 -21.25 -4.49 -3.78
CA ILE A 170 -21.41 -3.79 -2.50
C ILE A 170 -22.56 -4.37 -1.68
N SER A 171 -22.62 -4.01 -0.40
CA SER A 171 -23.73 -4.39 0.47
C SER A 171 -24.98 -3.54 0.25
N GLN A 172 -26.16 -4.03 0.66
CA GLN A 172 -27.40 -3.24 0.69
C GLN A 172 -27.24 -1.98 1.55
N SER A 173 -26.46 -2.04 2.63
CA SER A 173 -26.16 -0.88 3.46
C SER A 173 -25.38 0.19 2.68
N SER A 174 -24.40 -0.20 1.86
CA SER A 174 -23.67 0.69 0.96
C SER A 174 -24.56 1.29 -0.11
N VAL A 175 -25.44 0.50 -0.73
CA VAL A 175 -26.46 1.02 -1.69
C VAL A 175 -27.28 2.14 -1.04
N ARG A 176 -27.74 1.96 0.20
CA ARG A 176 -28.50 2.98 0.94
C ARG A 176 -27.67 4.22 1.24
N GLN A 177 -26.39 4.06 1.61
CA GLN A 177 -25.49 5.19 1.85
C GLN A 177 -25.23 6.00 0.56
N ARG A 178 -24.97 5.32 -0.56
CA ARG A 178 -24.77 5.92 -1.88
C ARG A 178 -26.02 6.64 -2.35
N ARG A 179 -27.19 6.02 -2.20
CA ARG A 179 -28.49 6.67 -2.45
C ARG A 179 -28.64 7.95 -1.64
N GLY A 180 -28.31 7.93 -0.35
CA GLY A 180 -28.36 9.11 0.53
C GLY A 180 -27.38 10.24 0.16
N ARG A 181 -26.52 10.05 -0.85
CA ARG A 181 -25.73 11.14 -1.44
C ARG A 181 -26.55 11.99 -2.41
N ALA A 182 -27.58 11.42 -3.03
CA ALA A 182 -28.67 12.18 -3.64
C ALA A 182 -29.72 12.47 -2.56
N GLY A 183 -30.26 13.69 -2.50
CA GLY A 183 -31.34 13.99 -1.56
C GLY A 183 -30.96 14.80 -0.32
N ARG A 184 -29.73 15.33 -0.23
CA ARG A 184 -29.25 16.06 0.96
C ARG A 184 -29.91 17.43 1.12
N THR A 185 -29.81 18.27 0.10
CA THR A 185 -30.31 19.65 0.14
C THR A 185 -31.67 19.82 -0.54
N ARG A 186 -32.05 18.87 -1.39
CA ARG A 186 -33.28 18.86 -2.19
C ARG A 186 -33.56 17.43 -2.67
N PRO A 187 -34.79 17.10 -3.13
CA PRO A 187 -35.09 15.77 -3.68
C PRO A 187 -34.10 15.37 -4.78
N GLY A 188 -33.64 14.12 -4.72
CA GLY A 188 -32.65 13.57 -5.64
C GLY A 188 -33.04 12.20 -6.17
N VAL A 189 -32.32 11.77 -7.21
CA VAL A 189 -32.55 10.50 -7.90
C VAL A 189 -31.28 9.66 -7.89
N CYS A 190 -31.41 8.38 -7.52
CA CYS A 190 -30.32 7.42 -7.58
C CYS A 190 -30.61 6.35 -8.63
N TYR A 191 -29.72 6.22 -9.60
CA TYR A 191 -29.75 5.21 -10.66
C TYR A 191 -28.81 4.07 -10.29
N HIS A 192 -29.35 2.90 -9.98
CA HIS A 192 -28.57 1.71 -9.69
C HIS A 192 -28.46 0.85 -10.95
N LEU A 193 -27.23 0.62 -11.43
CA LEU A 193 -26.95 -0.15 -12.65
C LEU A 193 -26.89 -1.65 -12.36
N PHE A 194 -27.89 -2.14 -11.63
CA PHE A 194 -28.12 -3.54 -11.34
C PHE A 194 -29.61 -3.78 -11.09
N SER A 195 -30.08 -5.00 -11.36
CA SER A 195 -31.50 -5.34 -11.26
C SER A 195 -31.99 -5.42 -9.80
N LYS A 196 -33.31 -5.37 -9.60
CA LYS A 196 -33.92 -5.63 -8.28
C LYS A 196 -33.60 -7.03 -7.76
N HIS A 197 -33.50 -8.01 -8.66
CA HIS A 197 -33.08 -9.36 -8.30
C HIS A 197 -31.65 -9.37 -7.75
N ARG A 198 -30.72 -8.68 -8.41
CA ARG A 198 -29.34 -8.49 -7.90
C ARG A 198 -29.35 -7.78 -6.54
N TYR A 199 -30.13 -6.71 -6.35
CA TYR A 199 -30.24 -6.02 -5.06
C TYR A 199 -30.66 -6.96 -3.92
N GLN A 200 -31.64 -7.84 -4.18
CA GLN A 200 -32.13 -8.80 -3.20
C GLN A 200 -31.08 -9.86 -2.84
N SER A 201 -30.16 -10.19 -3.75
CA SER A 201 -29.06 -11.12 -3.49
C SER A 201 -27.82 -10.48 -2.84
N LEU A 202 -27.74 -9.15 -2.75
CA LEU A 202 -26.66 -8.46 -2.04
C LEU A 202 -26.70 -8.76 -0.55
N GLN A 203 -25.51 -8.91 0.06
CA GLN A 203 -25.38 -9.00 1.50
C GLN A 203 -25.91 -7.73 2.17
N ARG A 204 -26.52 -7.88 3.35
CA ARG A 204 -27.10 -6.74 4.08
C ARG A 204 -26.06 -5.71 4.49
N PHE A 205 -24.91 -6.18 4.97
CA PHE A 205 -23.78 -5.39 5.43
C PHE A 205 -22.49 -5.88 4.76
N GLN A 206 -21.48 -5.00 4.71
CA GLN A 206 -20.16 -5.39 4.23
C GLN A 206 -19.50 -6.37 5.21
N LEU A 207 -18.70 -7.30 4.70
CA LEU A 207 -17.95 -8.22 5.53
C LEU A 207 -16.98 -7.45 6.46
N PRO A 208 -17.03 -7.70 7.79
CA PRO A 208 -16.12 -7.06 8.76
C PRO A 208 -14.64 -7.25 8.41
N GLU A 209 -13.81 -6.25 8.70
CA GLU A 209 -12.39 -6.24 8.34
C GLU A 209 -11.59 -7.40 8.95
N ILE A 210 -11.91 -7.78 10.19
CA ILE A 210 -11.31 -8.92 10.89
C ILE A 210 -11.45 -10.24 10.13
N LEU A 211 -12.44 -10.35 9.23
CA LEU A 211 -12.68 -11.55 8.43
C LEU A 211 -11.98 -11.53 7.05
N ARG A 212 -11.38 -10.40 6.64
CA ARG A 212 -10.90 -10.21 5.25
C ARG A 212 -9.52 -9.57 5.10
N ILE A 213 -8.89 -9.15 6.19
CA ILE A 213 -7.55 -8.53 6.24
C ILE A 213 -6.64 -9.42 7.12
N PRO A 214 -5.30 -9.43 6.94
CA PRO A 214 -4.39 -10.10 7.87
C PRO A 214 -4.60 -9.61 9.31
N ILE A 215 -4.66 -10.55 10.27
CA ILE A 215 -4.98 -10.26 11.68
C ILE A 215 -3.79 -10.43 12.63
N HIS A 216 -2.56 -10.52 12.11
CA HIS A 216 -1.36 -10.74 12.94
C HIS A 216 -1.14 -9.63 13.98
N GLU A 217 -1.50 -8.37 13.67
CA GLU A 217 -1.43 -7.27 14.65
C GLU A 217 -2.45 -7.47 15.78
N VAL A 218 -3.69 -7.82 15.44
CA VAL A 218 -4.75 -8.14 16.40
C VAL A 218 -4.36 -9.34 17.26
N CYS A 219 -3.77 -10.39 16.66
CA CYS A 219 -3.24 -11.54 17.38
C CYS A 219 -2.15 -11.14 18.38
N LEU A 220 -1.20 -10.28 17.99
CA LEU A 220 -0.14 -9.83 18.90
C LEU A 220 -0.71 -8.95 20.02
N GLN A 221 -1.57 -7.98 19.69
CA GLN A 221 -2.23 -7.09 20.66
C GLN A 221 -3.12 -7.83 21.64
N SER A 222 -3.70 -8.97 21.26
CA SER A 222 -4.49 -9.81 22.18
C SER A 222 -3.67 -10.27 23.40
N LYS A 223 -2.35 -10.41 23.26
CA LYS A 223 -1.46 -10.76 24.37
C LYS A 223 -1.15 -9.59 25.31
N LEU A 224 -1.42 -8.34 24.91
CA LEU A 224 -1.30 -7.16 25.79
C LEU A 224 -2.50 -7.02 26.74
N LEU A 225 -3.69 -7.40 26.25
CA LEU A 225 -4.96 -7.22 26.97
C LEU A 225 -5.14 -8.21 28.13
N VAL A 226 -4.21 -9.16 28.25
CA VAL A 226 -4.17 -10.17 29.29
C VAL A 226 -3.04 -9.78 30.22
N PRO A 227 -3.33 -9.32 31.44
CA PRO A 227 -2.28 -9.04 32.41
C PRO A 227 -1.49 -10.33 32.66
N ASN A 228 -0.21 -10.35 32.24
CA ASN A 228 0.69 -11.45 32.54
C ASN A 228 0.64 -11.72 34.05
N ASN A 229 0.19 -12.92 34.44
CA ASN A 229 0.15 -13.47 35.80
C ASN A 229 -0.88 -12.92 36.81
N GLU A 230 -1.78 -11.98 36.48
CA GLU A 230 -2.79 -11.49 37.45
C GLU A 230 -4.21 -12.00 37.21
N MET A 231 -4.58 -12.27 35.97
CA MET A 231 -5.87 -12.87 35.63
C MET A 231 -5.77 -13.65 34.32
N SER A 232 -6.53 -14.73 34.21
CA SER A 232 -6.73 -15.44 32.96
C SER A 232 -7.53 -14.59 31.96
N ILE A 233 -7.32 -14.80 30.66
CA ILE A 233 -8.15 -14.18 29.61
C ILE A 233 -9.64 -14.49 29.83
N HIS A 234 -9.94 -15.67 30.37
CA HIS A 234 -11.29 -16.08 30.73
C HIS A 234 -11.89 -15.13 31.78
N GLU A 235 -11.14 -14.80 32.83
CA GLU A 235 -11.58 -13.83 33.86
C GLU A 235 -11.73 -12.42 33.28
N PHE A 236 -10.82 -11.99 32.41
CA PHE A 236 -10.91 -10.70 31.72
C PHE A 236 -12.16 -10.60 30.83
N LEU A 237 -12.43 -11.61 29.99
CA LEU A 237 -13.61 -11.65 29.13
C LEU A 237 -14.92 -11.83 29.91
N SER A 238 -14.88 -12.55 31.04
CA SER A 238 -16.01 -12.66 31.96
C SER A 238 -16.37 -11.33 32.62
N ALA A 239 -15.43 -10.39 32.69
CA ALA A 239 -15.64 -9.04 33.23
C ALA A 239 -16.14 -8.02 32.18
N ALA A 240 -16.33 -8.43 30.92
CA ALA A 240 -16.89 -7.56 29.88
C ALA A 240 -18.36 -7.21 30.16
N ILE A 241 -18.84 -6.07 29.63
CA ILE A 241 -20.22 -5.59 29.81
C ILE A 241 -21.26 -6.63 29.36
N ASP A 242 -20.98 -7.32 28.26
CA ASP A 242 -21.71 -8.50 27.79
C ASP A 242 -20.68 -9.63 27.60
N PRO A 243 -20.49 -10.51 28.60
CA PRO A 243 -19.49 -11.56 28.49
C PRO A 243 -19.88 -12.56 27.41
N PRO A 244 -18.93 -13.00 26.56
CA PRO A 244 -19.20 -13.98 25.51
C PRO A 244 -19.70 -15.28 26.14
N SER A 245 -20.70 -15.93 25.51
CA SER A 245 -21.15 -17.27 25.88
C SER A 245 -20.09 -18.29 25.46
N ILE A 246 -18.94 -18.30 26.13
CA ILE A 246 -17.88 -19.28 25.89
C ILE A 246 -18.46 -20.62 26.32
N ALA A 247 -18.85 -21.43 25.34
CA ALA A 247 -19.28 -22.79 25.57
C ALA A 247 -18.10 -23.59 26.16
N SER A 248 -18.09 -23.70 27.48
CA SER A 248 -17.57 -24.82 28.26
C SER A 248 -16.17 -25.32 27.88
N SER A 249 -15.17 -24.82 28.59
CA SER A 249 -14.22 -25.64 29.38
C SER A 249 -14.10 -27.12 28.98
N LYS A 250 -13.07 -27.51 28.19
CA LYS A 250 -12.42 -28.83 28.29
C LYS A 250 -11.10 -29.03 27.53
N LEU A 251 -10.36 -27.96 27.26
CA LEU A 251 -8.93 -28.05 26.93
C LEU A 251 -8.19 -26.93 27.68
N LEU A 252 -8.31 -26.94 29.00
CA LEU A 252 -7.32 -26.28 29.84
C LEU A 252 -6.00 -26.99 29.56
N VAL A 253 -5.18 -26.37 28.71
CA VAL A 253 -3.75 -26.64 28.66
C VAL A 253 -3.26 -26.55 30.12
N PRO A 254 -2.45 -27.49 30.60
CA PRO A 254 -1.94 -27.42 31.96
C PRO A 254 -1.05 -26.18 32.06
N ASN A 255 -1.63 -25.06 32.53
CA ASN A 255 -1.06 -23.77 32.96
C ASN A 255 -2.07 -22.58 32.94
N ASN A 256 -3.37 -22.79 32.69
CA ASN A 256 -4.41 -21.75 32.87
C ASN A 256 -4.34 -20.55 31.90
N GLU A 257 -3.61 -20.69 30.79
CA GLU A 257 -3.48 -19.68 29.74
C GLU A 257 -4.40 -20.00 28.56
N MET A 258 -5.18 -19.00 28.12
CA MET A 258 -6.05 -19.12 26.95
C MET A 258 -5.25 -18.76 25.68
N SER A 259 -5.47 -19.54 24.63
CA SER A 259 -4.84 -19.35 23.31
C SER A 259 -5.40 -18.11 22.60
N ILE A 260 -4.64 -17.58 21.62
CA ILE A 260 -5.09 -16.44 20.80
C ILE A 260 -6.40 -16.78 20.06
N HIS A 261 -6.52 -18.04 19.61
CA HIS A 261 -7.73 -18.53 18.96
C HIS A 261 -8.96 -18.45 19.87
N GLU A 262 -8.84 -18.92 21.11
CA GLU A 262 -9.95 -18.88 22.06
C GLU A 262 -10.35 -17.44 22.40
N PHE A 263 -9.40 -16.52 22.56
CA PHE A 263 -9.72 -15.10 22.74
C PHE A 263 -10.50 -14.53 21.56
N LEU A 264 -10.02 -14.74 20.33
CA LEU A 264 -10.68 -14.20 19.13
C LEU A 264 -12.01 -14.88 18.80
N SER A 265 -12.25 -16.09 19.31
CA SER A 265 -13.54 -16.77 19.19
C SER A 265 -14.68 -16.06 19.92
N ALA A 266 -14.36 -15.17 20.85
CA ALA A 266 -15.32 -14.35 21.59
C ALA A 266 -15.72 -13.05 20.86
N ALA A 267 -15.11 -12.72 19.71
CA ALA A 267 -15.47 -11.54 18.95
C ALA A 267 -16.91 -11.61 18.40
N ILE A 268 -17.53 -10.46 18.12
CA ILE A 268 -18.87 -10.37 17.51
C ILE A 268 -18.95 -11.22 16.23
N ASP A 269 -17.92 -11.10 15.40
CA ASP A 269 -17.72 -11.89 14.19
C ASP A 269 -16.32 -12.54 14.27
N PRO A 270 -16.21 -13.78 14.77
CA PRO A 270 -14.91 -14.40 15.01
C PRO A 270 -14.20 -14.74 13.69
N PRO A 271 -12.88 -14.48 13.59
CA PRO A 271 -12.10 -14.85 12.41
C PRO A 271 -12.01 -16.36 12.23
N SER A 272 -11.75 -16.80 11.00
CA SER A 272 -11.55 -18.22 10.72
C SER A 272 -10.32 -18.76 11.45
N ILE A 273 -10.39 -20.00 11.93
CA ILE A 273 -9.25 -20.65 12.59
C ILE A 273 -8.01 -20.75 11.69
N ALA A 274 -8.20 -20.85 10.38
CA ALA A 274 -7.11 -20.83 9.40
C ALA A 274 -6.40 -19.47 9.39
N SER A 275 -7.15 -18.37 9.46
CA SER A 275 -6.59 -17.01 9.54
C SER A 275 -5.82 -16.79 10.83
N VAL A 276 -6.36 -17.25 11.95
CA VAL A 276 -5.68 -17.17 13.25
C VAL A 276 -4.39 -17.99 13.22
N ARG A 277 -4.44 -19.25 12.78
CA ARG A 277 -3.24 -20.12 12.69
C ARG A 277 -2.17 -19.55 11.77
N ALA A 278 -2.55 -19.04 10.61
CA ALA A 278 -1.61 -18.40 9.68
C ALA A 278 -0.94 -17.17 10.31
N SER A 279 -1.71 -16.35 11.03
CA SER A 279 -1.22 -15.16 11.72
C SER A 279 -0.29 -15.52 12.89
N VAL A 280 -0.65 -16.53 13.69
CA VAL A 280 0.20 -17.05 14.78
C VAL A 280 1.48 -17.65 14.20
N GLN A 281 1.41 -18.40 13.11
CA GLN A 281 2.59 -18.95 12.45
C GLN A 281 3.52 -17.84 11.97
N LEU A 282 2.99 -16.77 11.37
CA LEU A 282 3.79 -15.61 10.98
C LEU A 282 4.47 -14.95 12.19
N LEU A 283 3.73 -14.72 13.28
CA LEU A 283 4.28 -14.17 14.52
C LEU A 283 5.38 -15.06 15.12
N LYS A 284 5.23 -16.39 15.02
CA LYS A 284 6.29 -17.35 15.36
C LYS A 284 7.49 -17.20 14.44
N THR A 285 7.29 -17.15 13.12
CA THR A 285 8.36 -16.99 12.12
C THR A 285 9.18 -15.71 12.31
N ILE A 286 8.53 -14.59 12.67
CA ILE A 286 9.24 -13.33 12.95
C ILE A 286 9.83 -13.26 14.36
N ASP A 287 9.67 -14.32 15.16
CA ASP A 287 10.13 -14.43 16.54
C ASP A 287 9.46 -13.46 17.53
N ALA A 288 8.23 -13.05 17.24
CA ALA A 288 7.40 -12.30 18.18
C ALA A 288 6.70 -13.23 19.20
N LEU A 289 6.41 -14.47 18.77
CA LEU A 289 5.87 -15.52 19.63
C LEU A 289 6.81 -16.74 19.63
N ASP A 290 6.87 -17.43 20.76
CA ASP A 290 7.56 -18.71 20.87
C ASP A 290 6.69 -19.89 20.37
N SER A 291 7.22 -21.11 20.46
CA SER A 291 6.51 -22.33 20.04
C SER A 291 5.20 -22.55 20.81
N THR A 292 5.11 -22.04 22.04
CA THR A 292 3.96 -22.13 22.96
C THR A 292 2.98 -20.94 22.85
N GLU A 293 3.15 -20.09 21.84
CA GLU A 293 2.36 -18.86 21.64
C GLU A 293 2.54 -17.82 22.75
N GLN A 294 3.64 -17.85 23.50
CA GLN A 294 3.98 -16.81 24.45
C GLN A 294 4.81 -15.70 23.81
N LEU A 295 4.68 -14.49 24.36
CA LEU A 295 5.46 -13.34 23.90
C LEU A 295 6.95 -13.60 24.16
N THR A 296 7.74 -13.57 23.10
CA THR A 296 9.20 -13.46 23.24
C THR A 296 9.56 -12.06 23.73
N GLN A 297 10.81 -11.83 24.13
CA GLN A 297 11.24 -10.48 24.45
C GLN A 297 11.09 -9.53 23.25
N LEU A 298 11.35 -10.00 22.03
CA LEU A 298 11.08 -9.23 20.81
C LEU A 298 9.59 -8.90 20.69
N GLY A 299 8.70 -9.88 20.90
CA GLY A 299 7.25 -9.67 20.88
C GLY A 299 6.78 -8.60 21.84
N VAL A 300 7.30 -8.60 23.08
CA VAL A 300 7.02 -7.54 24.06
C VAL A 300 7.45 -6.17 23.54
N ARG A 301 8.64 -6.06 22.94
CA ARG A 301 9.13 -4.78 22.39
C ARG A 301 8.34 -4.31 21.17
N LEU A 302 7.84 -5.23 20.35
CA LEU A 302 7.01 -4.87 19.20
C LEU A 302 5.67 -4.26 19.64
N LEU A 303 5.13 -4.67 20.79
CA LEU A 303 3.92 -4.10 21.38
C LEU A 303 4.11 -2.65 21.87
N ASP A 304 5.35 -2.23 22.17
CA ASP A 304 5.65 -0.84 22.54
C ASP A 304 5.53 0.13 21.33
N LEU A 305 5.42 -0.40 20.10
CA LEU A 305 5.44 0.40 18.87
C LEU A 305 4.05 0.42 18.18
N PRO A 306 3.55 1.61 17.78
CA PRO A 306 2.22 1.75 17.16
C PRO A 306 2.23 1.47 15.65
N ILE A 307 2.84 0.34 15.23
CA ILE A 307 3.02 -0.05 13.83
C ILE A 307 3.00 -1.58 13.68
N GLU A 308 2.87 -2.07 12.44
CA GLU A 308 2.90 -3.51 12.17
C GLU A 308 4.20 -4.19 12.68
N PRO A 309 4.13 -5.45 13.16
CA PRO A 309 5.27 -6.15 13.75
C PRO A 309 6.52 -6.20 12.87
N ASN A 310 6.36 -6.37 11.55
CA ASN A 310 7.47 -6.41 10.61
C ASN A 310 8.22 -5.07 10.56
N TYR A 311 7.48 -3.95 10.51
CA TYR A 311 8.08 -2.62 10.53
C TYR A 311 8.74 -2.30 11.88
N GLY A 312 8.12 -2.74 12.98
CA GLY A 312 8.74 -2.68 14.32
C GLY A 312 10.07 -3.42 14.34
N LYS A 313 10.12 -4.63 13.79
CA LYS A 313 11.35 -5.42 13.69
C LYS A 313 12.41 -4.73 12.81
N MET A 314 12.01 -4.12 11.67
CA MET A 314 12.93 -3.31 10.85
C MET A 314 13.55 -2.17 11.66
N LEU A 315 12.73 -1.45 12.44
CA LEU A 315 13.22 -0.36 13.30
C LEU A 315 14.18 -0.87 14.38
N LEU A 316 13.86 -1.97 15.06
CA LEU A 316 14.73 -2.52 16.08
C LEU A 316 16.09 -2.95 15.50
N TYR A 317 16.11 -3.61 14.34
CA TYR A 317 17.37 -3.91 13.64
C TYR A 317 18.10 -2.65 13.16
N SER A 318 17.39 -1.58 12.82
CA SER A 318 18.03 -0.31 12.44
C SER A 318 18.81 0.33 13.59
N ILE A 319 18.42 0.06 14.85
CA ILE A 319 19.16 0.50 16.03
C ILE A 319 20.44 -0.31 16.17
N LEU A 320 20.38 -1.65 16.03
CA LEU A 320 21.55 -2.53 16.02
C LEU A 320 22.57 -2.09 14.95
N LEU A 321 22.07 -1.88 13.74
CA LEU A 321 22.87 -1.54 12.56
C LEU A 321 23.25 -0.06 12.50
N ARG A 322 22.73 0.76 13.43
CA ARG A 322 22.99 2.20 13.57
C ARG A 322 22.62 2.99 12.31
N CYS A 323 21.45 2.70 11.75
CA CYS A 323 20.86 3.33 10.57
C CYS A 323 19.39 3.74 10.80
N VAL A 324 19.06 4.22 12.00
CA VAL A 324 17.67 4.48 12.43
C VAL A 324 16.94 5.49 11.56
N GLU A 325 17.53 6.67 11.33
CA GLU A 325 16.86 7.78 10.65
C GLU A 325 16.26 7.39 9.27
N PRO A 326 17.02 6.78 8.34
CA PRO A 326 16.48 6.38 7.04
C PRO A 326 15.44 5.27 7.13
N VAL A 327 15.64 4.26 7.98
CA VAL A 327 14.68 3.16 8.16
C VAL A 327 13.38 3.70 8.76
N LEU A 328 13.46 4.61 9.73
CA LEU A 328 12.31 5.30 10.30
C LEU A 328 11.54 6.10 9.26
N THR A 329 12.20 6.72 8.28
CA THR A 329 11.51 7.46 7.20
C THR A 329 10.77 6.49 6.30
N ILE A 330 11.43 5.40 5.91
CA ILE A 330 10.86 4.34 5.09
C ILE A 330 9.63 3.76 5.79
N VAL A 331 9.78 3.26 7.02
CA VAL A 331 8.69 2.68 7.82
C VAL A 331 7.53 3.67 7.98
N SER A 332 7.79 4.94 8.28
CA SER A 332 6.73 5.95 8.44
C SER A 332 5.95 6.20 7.14
N ALA A 333 6.62 6.14 5.98
CA ALA A 333 5.96 6.27 4.68
C ALA A 333 5.06 5.06 4.38
N PHE A 334 5.51 3.85 4.74
CA PHE A 334 4.79 2.61 4.49
C PHE A 334 3.67 2.32 5.49
N ALA A 335 3.81 2.75 6.75
CA ALA A 335 2.78 2.62 7.78
C ALA A 335 1.51 3.44 7.50
N TYR A 336 1.56 4.43 6.61
CA TYR A 336 0.41 5.26 6.25
C TYR A 336 -0.10 5.03 4.83
N ARG A 337 0.56 5.65 3.84
CA ARG A 337 0.06 5.74 2.47
C ARG A 337 1.14 6.22 1.51
N ASP A 338 1.15 5.67 0.28
CA ASP A 338 1.93 6.19 -0.84
C ASP A 338 1.70 7.72 -1.03
N PRO A 339 2.75 8.57 -0.85
CA PRO A 339 2.66 10.01 -1.05
C PRO A 339 2.57 10.43 -2.52
N PHE A 340 2.89 9.56 -3.47
CA PHE A 340 2.80 9.83 -4.89
C PHE A 340 1.35 9.74 -5.37
N MET A 341 0.92 10.78 -6.08
CA MET A 341 -0.43 10.94 -6.59
C MET A 341 -0.49 10.50 -8.05
N ILE A 342 -1.56 9.79 -8.41
CA ILE A 342 -1.78 9.40 -9.79
C ILE A 342 -2.44 10.57 -10.53
N PRO A 343 -1.84 11.09 -11.61
CA PRO A 343 -2.45 12.16 -12.40
C PRO A 343 -3.78 11.74 -13.03
N SER A 344 -4.69 12.70 -13.16
CA SER A 344 -5.99 12.52 -13.81
C SER A 344 -5.94 12.34 -15.33
N VAL A 345 -4.74 12.40 -15.93
CA VAL A 345 -4.49 12.30 -17.38
C VAL A 345 -3.54 11.13 -17.62
N MET A 346 -3.96 10.17 -18.46
CA MET A 346 -3.22 8.92 -18.71
C MET A 346 -1.81 9.17 -19.25
N GLU A 347 -1.61 10.18 -20.11
CA GLU A 347 -0.29 10.59 -20.62
C GLU A 347 0.68 11.00 -19.50
N LYS A 348 0.16 11.55 -18.40
CA LYS A 348 0.95 11.91 -17.22
C LYS A 348 1.24 10.71 -16.32
N GLN A 349 0.60 9.55 -16.47
CA GLN A 349 1.04 8.35 -15.74
C GLN A 349 2.45 7.91 -16.18
N LYS A 350 2.81 8.10 -17.46
CA LYS A 350 4.21 7.93 -17.92
C LYS A 350 5.16 8.90 -17.21
N SER A 351 4.71 10.12 -16.92
CA SER A 351 5.50 11.07 -16.13
C SER A 351 5.67 10.62 -14.67
N LEU A 352 4.71 9.92 -14.05
CA LEU A 352 4.87 9.43 -12.69
C LEU A 352 5.99 8.40 -12.57
N LYS A 353 6.08 7.48 -13.53
CA LYS A 353 7.20 6.51 -13.56
C LYS A 353 8.54 7.22 -13.74
N ALA A 354 8.61 8.18 -14.66
CA ALA A 354 9.81 9.00 -14.85
C ALA A 354 10.18 9.81 -13.59
N ILE A 355 9.19 10.36 -12.88
CA ILE A 355 9.41 11.08 -11.61
C ILE A 355 9.92 10.13 -10.53
N LYS A 356 9.29 8.96 -10.32
CA LYS A 356 9.77 7.96 -9.36
C LYS A 356 11.22 7.53 -9.69
N LYS A 357 11.57 7.43 -10.99
CA LYS A 357 12.96 7.19 -11.42
C LYS A 357 13.93 8.33 -11.06
N MET A 358 13.51 9.60 -11.01
CA MET A 358 14.36 10.71 -10.57
C MET A 358 14.70 10.69 -9.07
N PHE A 359 13.93 9.96 -8.27
CA PHE A 359 14.23 9.71 -6.85
C PHE A 359 14.94 8.37 -6.63
N CYS A 360 14.88 7.47 -7.61
CA CYS A 360 15.71 6.29 -7.65
C CYS A 360 17.15 6.71 -7.97
N GLU A 361 18.10 6.33 -7.13
CA GLU A 361 19.50 6.52 -7.48
C GLU A 361 19.94 5.42 -8.44
N SER A 362 20.78 5.80 -9.41
CA SER A 362 21.32 4.87 -10.40
C SER A 362 21.92 3.65 -9.70
N ASN A 363 21.55 2.45 -10.16
CA ASN A 363 22.03 1.17 -9.62
C ASN A 363 21.69 0.89 -8.15
N SER A 364 20.70 1.57 -7.57
CA SER A 364 20.20 1.26 -6.22
C SER A 364 19.31 0.02 -6.14
N PHE A 365 18.65 -0.33 -7.26
CA PHE A 365 17.73 -1.47 -7.41
C PHE A 365 16.71 -1.57 -6.27
N SER A 366 16.13 -0.43 -5.88
CA SER A 366 15.27 -0.31 -4.71
C SER A 366 14.11 0.65 -4.95
N ASP A 367 12.88 0.22 -4.66
CA ASP A 367 11.72 1.11 -4.59
C ASP A 367 11.66 1.84 -3.24
N HIS A 368 12.16 1.24 -2.14
CA HIS A 368 12.14 1.86 -0.81
C HIS A 368 12.93 3.17 -0.77
N ILE A 369 14.04 3.26 -1.53
CA ILE A 369 14.89 4.47 -1.60
C ILE A 369 14.14 5.67 -2.20
N ILE A 370 13.16 5.41 -3.07
CA ILE A 370 12.36 6.46 -3.73
C ILE A 370 11.61 7.27 -2.69
N TYR A 371 11.01 6.60 -1.69
CA TYR A 371 10.26 7.24 -0.62
C TYR A 371 11.20 8.00 0.33
N LEU A 372 12.35 7.41 0.68
CA LEU A 372 13.38 8.06 1.47
C LEU A 372 13.88 9.36 0.82
N ASN A 373 14.27 9.30 -0.46
CA ASN A 373 14.79 10.45 -1.20
C ASN A 373 13.72 11.52 -1.46
N ALA A 374 12.48 11.12 -1.73
CA ALA A 374 11.37 12.05 -1.87
C ALA A 374 11.09 12.81 -0.57
N PHE A 375 11.09 12.11 0.57
CA PHE A 375 10.87 12.71 1.88
C PHE A 375 12.03 13.62 2.29
N ASN A 376 13.29 13.19 2.12
CA ASN A 376 14.46 14.00 2.46
C ASN A 376 14.50 15.31 1.67
N ARG A 377 14.27 15.25 0.35
CA ARG A 377 14.19 16.47 -0.50
C ARG A 377 13.03 17.37 -0.11
N TRP A 378 11.88 16.82 0.31
CA TRP A 378 10.76 17.61 0.81
C TRP A 378 11.09 18.31 2.14
N LEU A 379 11.85 17.64 3.01
CA LEU A 379 12.25 18.16 4.32
C LEU A 379 13.28 19.30 4.22
N GLU A 380 14.18 19.27 3.22
CA GLU A 380 15.19 20.32 2.93
C GLU A 380 14.58 21.70 2.67
N ILE A 381 13.41 21.71 2.05
CA ILE A 381 12.79 22.95 1.61
C ILE A 381 12.24 23.69 2.83
N GLN A 382 12.74 24.89 3.10
CA GLN A 382 12.32 25.67 4.28
C GLN A 382 11.01 26.43 4.03
N SER A 383 10.88 27.00 2.84
CA SER A 383 9.70 27.79 2.44
C SER A 383 8.49 26.90 2.19
N THR A 384 7.36 27.26 2.81
CA THR A 384 6.09 26.54 2.61
C THR A 384 5.64 26.59 1.15
N ASN A 385 5.81 27.73 0.47
CA ASN A 385 5.45 27.88 -0.94
C ASN A 385 6.29 26.98 -1.85
N ASP A 386 7.58 26.87 -1.56
CA ASP A 386 8.50 26.04 -2.33
C ASP A 386 8.23 24.55 -2.09
N ARG A 387 7.79 24.15 -0.88
CA ARG A 387 7.32 22.79 -0.62
C ARG A 387 6.11 22.44 -1.48
N TYR A 388 5.12 23.34 -1.55
CA TYR A 388 3.96 23.14 -2.43
C TYR A 388 4.35 23.07 -3.91
N ALA A 389 5.29 23.90 -4.36
CA ALA A 389 5.81 23.86 -5.72
C ALA A 389 6.52 22.52 -6.02
N PHE A 390 7.42 22.09 -5.14
CA PHE A 390 8.10 20.78 -5.23
C PHE A 390 7.09 19.63 -5.31
N CYS A 391 6.11 19.61 -4.41
CA CYS A 391 5.06 18.61 -4.37
C CYS A 391 4.26 18.58 -5.68
N ARG A 392 3.89 19.75 -6.21
CA ARG A 392 3.18 19.87 -7.49
C ARG A 392 4.01 19.36 -8.67
N HIS A 393 5.29 19.70 -8.72
CA HIS A 393 6.20 19.27 -9.79
C HIS A 393 6.46 17.76 -9.78
N ASN A 394 6.52 17.15 -8.59
CA ASN A 394 6.85 15.74 -8.42
C ASN A 394 5.63 14.84 -8.17
N LEU A 395 4.41 15.35 -8.37
CA LEU A 395 3.17 14.60 -8.11
C LEU A 395 3.10 14.02 -6.69
N ILE A 396 3.64 14.72 -5.70
CA ILE A 396 3.65 14.32 -4.28
C ILE A 396 2.59 15.11 -3.52
N SER A 397 1.84 14.44 -2.64
CA SER A 397 0.88 15.10 -1.75
C SER A 397 1.61 15.74 -0.56
N ASN A 398 1.60 17.07 -0.47
CA ASN A 398 2.18 17.79 0.67
C ASN A 398 1.49 17.41 1.99
N THR A 399 0.17 17.21 1.96
CA THR A 399 -0.60 16.77 3.13
C THR A 399 -0.15 15.38 3.59
N THR A 400 0.03 14.44 2.65
CA THR A 400 0.51 13.09 2.98
C THR A 400 1.93 13.14 3.54
N MET A 401 2.83 13.92 2.95
CA MET A 401 4.19 14.09 3.49
C MET A 401 4.18 14.69 4.91
N THR A 402 3.31 15.66 5.19
CA THR A 402 3.17 16.25 6.53
C THR A 402 2.66 15.23 7.56
N LEU A 403 1.73 14.35 7.16
CA LEU A 403 1.24 13.26 8.01
C LEU A 403 2.31 12.20 8.24
N ILE A 404 3.08 11.84 7.21
CA ILE A 404 4.23 10.93 7.33
C ILE A 404 5.26 11.51 8.33
N ASP A 405 5.55 12.81 8.27
CA ASP A 405 6.40 13.47 9.26
C ASP A 405 5.82 13.43 10.68
N GLY A 406 4.50 13.56 10.82
CA GLY A 406 3.81 13.39 12.10
C GLY A 406 3.97 11.98 12.69
N ILE A 407 3.72 10.95 11.88
CA ILE A 407 3.89 9.53 12.26
C ILE A 407 5.36 9.26 12.61
N ARG A 408 6.30 9.76 11.81
CA ARG A 408 7.73 9.67 12.07
C ARG A 408 8.09 10.20 13.45
N ARG A 409 7.61 11.40 13.79
CA ARG A 409 7.84 12.01 15.11
C ARG A 409 7.21 11.22 16.25
N GLN A 410 6.02 10.67 16.04
CA GLN A 410 5.35 9.82 17.01
C GLN A 410 6.17 8.54 17.28
N ILE A 411 6.58 7.83 16.24
CA ILE A 411 7.38 6.60 16.37
C ILE A 411 8.72 6.91 17.04
N LEU A 412 9.40 7.99 16.64
CA LEU A 412 10.66 8.41 17.28
C LEU A 412 10.46 8.72 18.77
N GLY A 413 9.38 9.43 19.11
CA GLY A 413 9.03 9.72 20.50
C GLY A 413 8.77 8.44 21.32
N GLN A 414 8.10 7.44 20.73
CA GLN A 414 7.91 6.14 21.37
C GLN A 414 9.23 5.40 21.57
N LEU A 415 10.08 5.35 20.55
CA LEU A 415 11.42 4.76 20.66
C LEU A 415 12.27 5.41 21.76
N GLN A 416 12.18 6.73 21.91
CA GLN A 416 12.85 7.46 22.98
C GLN A 416 12.24 7.15 24.35
N SER A 417 10.91 7.14 24.46
CA SER A 417 10.20 6.89 25.73
C SER A 417 10.39 5.48 26.26
N ALA A 418 10.45 4.48 25.38
CA ALA A 418 10.73 3.09 25.72
C ALA A 418 12.24 2.83 25.94
N GLY A 419 13.09 3.84 25.80
CA GLY A 419 14.52 3.77 26.07
C GLY A 419 15.37 3.17 24.96
N PHE A 420 14.80 2.91 23.77
CA PHE A 420 15.50 2.38 22.60
C PHE A 420 16.56 3.33 22.06
N ILE A 421 16.31 4.64 22.13
CA ILE A 421 17.18 5.67 21.56
C ILE A 421 17.38 6.79 22.57
N ARG A 422 18.62 7.25 22.72
CA ARG A 422 18.96 8.44 23.52
C ARG A 422 18.73 9.71 22.71
N HIS A 423 18.16 10.75 23.35
CA HIS A 423 17.73 12.00 22.70
C HIS A 423 18.80 12.73 21.86
N ASP A 424 20.08 12.65 22.22
CA ASP A 424 21.16 13.46 21.62
C ASP A 424 22.30 12.65 20.97
N SER A 425 22.09 11.37 20.68
CA SER A 425 23.19 10.51 20.24
C SER A 425 23.16 10.24 18.73
N ASP A 426 24.06 10.92 18.00
CA ASP A 426 24.46 10.58 16.63
C ASP A 426 24.96 9.12 16.50
N ASP A 427 25.24 8.46 17.63
CA ASP A 427 25.70 7.08 17.71
C ASP A 427 24.75 6.13 16.95
N HIS A 428 23.43 6.28 17.07
CA HIS A 428 22.44 5.41 16.40
C HIS A 428 22.32 5.62 14.88
N ASN A 429 23.09 6.56 14.30
CA ASN A 429 23.03 6.90 12.88
C ASN A 429 24.40 6.88 12.19
N ARG A 430 25.43 6.30 12.82
CA ARG A 430 26.78 6.20 12.23
C ARG A 430 26.79 5.54 10.85
N ASN A 431 25.91 4.57 10.62
CA ASN A 431 25.79 3.84 9.36
C ASN A 431 24.56 4.27 8.54
N ALA A 432 23.90 5.39 8.88
CA ALA A 432 22.73 5.88 8.16
C ALA A 432 23.01 6.27 6.70
N HIS A 433 24.28 6.51 6.34
CA HIS A 433 24.73 6.79 4.98
C HIS A 433 25.04 5.52 4.16
N LYS A 434 25.02 4.35 4.79
CA LYS A 434 25.40 3.07 4.18
C LYS A 434 24.15 2.30 3.76
N TRP A 435 23.84 2.31 2.46
CA TRP A 435 22.64 1.65 1.95
C TRP A 435 22.58 0.14 2.26
N VAL A 436 23.74 -0.54 2.38
CA VAL A 436 23.79 -1.95 2.77
C VAL A 436 23.24 -2.20 4.18
N ALA A 437 23.48 -1.28 5.13
CA ALA A 437 22.96 -1.39 6.49
C ALA A 437 21.44 -1.19 6.51
N ILE A 438 20.93 -0.27 5.67
CA ILE A 438 19.49 -0.06 5.50
C ILE A 438 18.85 -1.30 4.88
N LYS A 439 19.41 -1.86 3.81
CA LYS A 439 18.95 -3.12 3.19
C LYS A 439 18.93 -4.28 4.18
N ALA A 440 19.96 -4.41 5.03
CA ALA A 440 20.01 -5.43 6.07
C ALA A 440 18.88 -5.28 7.10
N ALA A 441 18.63 -4.06 7.60
CA ALA A 441 17.51 -3.79 8.50
C ALA A 441 16.14 -4.09 7.85
N LEU A 442 15.96 -3.67 6.60
CA LEU A 442 14.75 -3.98 5.83
C LEU A 442 14.60 -5.49 5.61
N CYS A 443 15.68 -6.21 5.30
CA CYS A 443 15.64 -7.66 5.11
C CYS A 443 15.25 -8.40 6.39
N ALA A 444 15.80 -7.98 7.54
CA ALA A 444 15.53 -8.60 8.83
C ALA A 444 14.06 -8.48 9.26
N GLY A 445 13.44 -7.33 9.01
CA GLY A 445 12.03 -7.11 9.34
C GLY A 445 11.05 -7.51 8.23
N ALA A 446 11.46 -7.52 6.97
CA ALA A 446 10.62 -7.98 5.86
C ALA A 446 10.40 -9.49 5.89
N TYR A 447 11.37 -10.26 6.39
CA TYR A 447 11.27 -11.71 6.47
C TYR A 447 9.96 -12.17 7.11
N PRO A 448 9.19 -13.11 6.51
CA PRO A 448 9.51 -13.98 5.37
C PRO A 448 9.12 -13.44 3.98
N LYS A 449 8.85 -12.13 3.81
CA LYS A 449 8.50 -11.50 2.52
C LYS A 449 9.70 -11.39 1.55
N LEU A 450 10.19 -12.54 1.10
CA LEU A 450 11.33 -12.68 0.19
C LEU A 450 10.93 -13.35 -1.13
N ILE A 451 11.53 -12.89 -2.22
CA ILE A 451 11.41 -13.45 -3.56
C ILE A 451 12.78 -13.95 -4.00
N HIS A 452 12.80 -15.17 -4.53
CA HIS A 452 13.98 -15.80 -5.11
C HIS A 452 13.77 -16.06 -6.60
N PHE A 453 14.80 -15.84 -7.42
CA PHE A 453 14.81 -16.30 -8.81
C PHE A 453 15.34 -17.74 -8.89
N ASP A 454 14.49 -18.67 -9.26
CA ASP A 454 14.89 -20.05 -9.56
C ASP A 454 15.51 -20.12 -10.95
N GLU A 455 16.81 -20.42 -11.02
CA GLU A 455 17.56 -20.50 -12.27
C GLU A 455 17.15 -21.71 -13.14
N ASN A 456 16.71 -22.81 -12.52
CA ASN A 456 16.25 -24.01 -13.23
C ASN A 456 14.90 -23.78 -13.92
N LEU A 457 13.99 -23.10 -13.22
CA LEU A 457 12.65 -22.79 -13.73
C LEU A 457 12.61 -21.49 -14.55
N GLY A 458 13.64 -20.65 -14.45
CA GLY A 458 13.73 -19.34 -15.08
C GLY A 458 12.66 -18.37 -14.59
N GLN A 459 12.22 -18.50 -13.33
CA GLN A 459 11.04 -17.82 -12.80
C GLN A 459 11.29 -17.29 -11.38
N PHE A 460 10.57 -16.23 -10.99
CA PHE A 460 10.58 -15.72 -9.63
C PHE A 460 9.55 -16.46 -8.78
N TRP A 461 9.95 -16.83 -7.57
CA TRP A 461 9.16 -17.58 -6.61
C TRP A 461 9.20 -16.91 -5.24
N CYS A 462 8.08 -16.98 -4.53
CA CYS A 462 7.99 -16.66 -3.11
C CYS A 462 7.35 -17.87 -2.44
N GLN A 463 8.10 -18.58 -1.60
CA GLN A 463 7.66 -19.85 -1.00
C GLN A 463 7.11 -20.83 -2.06
N LYS A 464 5.79 -20.96 -2.16
CA LYS A 464 5.10 -21.91 -3.06
C LYS A 464 4.49 -21.26 -4.31
N ASP A 465 4.56 -19.93 -4.43
CA ASP A 465 3.88 -19.19 -5.49
C ASP A 465 4.83 -18.57 -6.50
N LYS A 466 4.42 -18.66 -7.77
CA LYS A 466 5.08 -17.98 -8.89
C LYS A 466 4.71 -16.50 -8.89
N ILE A 467 5.72 -15.63 -8.91
CA ILE A 467 5.56 -14.19 -8.78
C ILE A 467 5.97 -13.45 -10.06
N ARG A 468 5.35 -12.29 -10.31
CA ARG A 468 5.80 -11.27 -11.26
C ARG A 468 6.00 -9.94 -10.56
N PHE A 469 6.83 -9.06 -11.13
CA PHE A 469 6.96 -7.71 -10.59
C PHE A 469 5.78 -6.87 -11.09
N HIS A 470 5.18 -6.09 -10.20
CA HIS A 470 4.06 -5.21 -10.55
C HIS A 470 4.54 -4.04 -11.43
N GLY A 471 3.67 -3.51 -12.29
CA GLY A 471 4.00 -2.40 -13.20
C GLY A 471 4.35 -1.08 -12.49
N SER A 472 4.04 -0.96 -11.20
CA SER A 472 4.38 0.22 -10.39
C SER A 472 5.81 0.20 -9.85
N SER A 473 6.47 -0.97 -9.80
CA SER A 473 7.85 -1.10 -9.33
C SER A 473 8.83 -0.63 -10.41
N GLN A 474 9.88 0.10 -10.00
CA GLN A 474 10.94 0.48 -10.94
C GLN A 474 11.79 -0.72 -11.36
N LEU A 475 11.79 -1.81 -10.59
CA LEU A 475 12.52 -3.03 -10.91
C LEU A 475 11.86 -3.84 -12.03
N ASN A 476 10.66 -3.48 -12.50
CA ASN A 476 9.97 -4.19 -13.58
C ASN A 476 10.33 -3.68 -14.99
N SER A 477 11.42 -2.93 -15.11
CA SER A 477 11.81 -2.27 -16.36
C SER A 477 13.31 -2.28 -16.52
N ASP A 478 13.72 -2.24 -17.78
CA ASP A 478 15.13 -2.13 -18.12
C ASP A 478 15.70 -0.82 -17.55
N PRO A 479 16.75 -0.87 -16.71
CA PRO A 479 17.35 0.33 -16.12
C PRO A 479 17.79 1.37 -17.16
N ASN A 480 18.20 0.90 -18.36
CA ASN A 480 18.74 1.72 -19.44
C ASN A 480 17.66 2.20 -20.41
N THR A 481 16.73 1.32 -20.80
CA THR A 481 15.75 1.62 -21.86
C THR A 481 14.37 2.01 -21.36
N ASP A 482 14.09 1.86 -20.06
CA ASP A 482 12.78 2.09 -19.40
C ASP A 482 11.61 1.27 -19.97
N LYS A 483 11.91 0.33 -20.87
CA LYS A 483 10.93 -0.57 -21.46
C LYS A 483 10.60 -1.66 -20.45
N PHE A 484 9.31 -2.01 -20.43
CA PHE A 484 8.82 -3.14 -19.65
C PHE A 484 9.49 -4.44 -20.13
N VAL A 485 9.97 -5.24 -19.17
CA VAL A 485 10.63 -6.52 -19.45
C VAL A 485 9.71 -7.66 -19.00
N GLY A 486 8.88 -8.15 -19.93
CA GLY A 486 7.94 -9.23 -19.63
C GLY A 486 8.57 -10.62 -19.47
N ASN A 487 9.85 -10.79 -19.81
CA ASN A 487 10.55 -12.08 -19.73
C ASN A 487 11.41 -12.12 -18.45
N HIS A 488 11.15 -13.09 -17.58
CA HIS A 488 11.79 -13.21 -16.27
C HIS A 488 13.31 -13.44 -16.38
N SER A 489 13.76 -14.31 -17.30
CA SER A 489 15.19 -14.58 -17.50
C SER A 489 15.94 -13.37 -18.03
N LYS A 490 15.30 -12.55 -18.89
CA LYS A 490 15.88 -11.27 -19.33
C LYS A 490 15.96 -10.28 -18.18
N LEU A 491 14.92 -10.22 -17.35
CA LEU A 491 14.88 -9.33 -16.20
C LEU A 491 15.96 -9.67 -15.18
N ARG A 492 16.13 -10.96 -14.84
CA ARG A 492 17.20 -11.41 -13.92
C ARG A 492 18.59 -11.04 -14.41
N LYS A 493 18.85 -11.08 -15.73
CA LYS A 493 20.16 -10.70 -16.30
C LYS A 493 20.50 -9.21 -16.11
N LEU A 494 19.48 -8.37 -15.88
CA LEU A 494 19.66 -6.94 -15.62
C LEU A 494 19.81 -6.62 -14.13
N MET A 495 19.66 -7.63 -13.26
CA MET A 495 19.68 -7.46 -11.81
C MET A 495 20.98 -8.05 -11.21
N PRO A 496 21.51 -7.44 -10.14
CA PRO A 496 22.75 -7.88 -9.51
C PRO A 496 22.59 -9.14 -8.64
N THR A 497 21.36 -9.55 -8.34
CA THR A 497 21.06 -10.61 -7.36
C THR A 497 19.83 -11.44 -7.77
N ASN A 498 19.70 -12.61 -7.15
CA ASN A 498 18.53 -13.47 -7.24
C ASN A 498 17.51 -13.21 -6.12
N TRP A 499 17.82 -12.32 -5.15
CA TRP A 499 17.00 -12.10 -3.95
C TRP A 499 16.39 -10.70 -3.87
N TYR A 500 15.12 -10.63 -3.51
CA TYR A 500 14.37 -9.38 -3.40
C TYR A 500 13.44 -9.41 -2.19
N ILE A 501 13.41 -8.32 -1.43
CA ILE A 501 12.34 -8.07 -0.45
C ILE A 501 11.19 -7.35 -1.15
N TYR A 502 9.96 -7.57 -0.67
CA TYR A 502 8.76 -6.88 -1.16
C TYR A 502 7.87 -6.44 0.00
N GLU A 503 7.07 -5.39 -0.23
CA GLU A 503 6.15 -4.89 0.80
C GLU A 503 4.75 -5.50 0.67
N GLU A 504 4.14 -5.34 -0.52
CA GLU A 504 2.78 -5.80 -0.79
C GLU A 504 2.79 -6.82 -1.93
N MET A 505 2.16 -7.97 -1.72
CA MET A 505 1.81 -8.91 -2.79
C MET A 505 0.34 -8.75 -3.11
N ILE A 506 0.03 -8.58 -4.39
CA ILE A 506 -1.35 -8.58 -4.89
C ILE A 506 -1.59 -9.71 -5.88
N GLN A 507 -2.70 -10.41 -5.75
CA GLN A 507 -3.13 -11.35 -6.78
C GLN A 507 -4.08 -10.67 -7.77
N MET A 508 -3.77 -10.77 -9.07
CA MET A 508 -4.64 -10.33 -10.17
C MET A 508 -4.92 -11.52 -11.10
N GLY A 509 -6.14 -12.04 -11.07
CA GLY A 509 -6.47 -13.30 -11.73
C GLY A 509 -5.71 -14.47 -11.10
N ARG A 510 -4.97 -15.24 -11.91
CA ARG A 510 -4.16 -16.39 -11.46
C ARG A 510 -2.70 -16.06 -11.16
N THR A 511 -2.28 -14.80 -11.34
CA THR A 511 -0.87 -14.41 -11.19
C THR A 511 -0.70 -13.50 -9.97
N SER A 512 0.31 -13.79 -9.17
CA SER A 512 0.70 -12.96 -8.02
C SER A 512 1.75 -11.93 -8.46
N TYR A 513 1.56 -10.69 -8.02
CA TYR A 513 2.42 -9.56 -8.34
C TYR A 513 2.98 -8.94 -7.08
N ALA A 514 4.30 -8.80 -7.02
CA ALA A 514 4.98 -8.09 -5.94
C ALA A 514 5.10 -6.60 -6.26
N LYS A 515 4.82 -5.76 -5.25
CA LYS A 515 4.95 -4.31 -5.31
C LYS A 515 5.98 -3.83 -4.30
N THR A 516 6.62 -2.71 -4.64
CA THR A 516 7.63 -2.04 -3.82
C THR A 516 8.72 -3.02 -3.42
N MET A 517 9.72 -3.13 -4.26
CA MET A 517 10.74 -4.17 -4.15
C MET A 517 12.13 -3.58 -3.95
N THR A 518 12.98 -4.30 -3.22
CA THR A 518 14.41 -3.98 -3.11
C THR A 518 15.24 -5.23 -3.29
N ALA A 519 16.20 -5.15 -4.20
CA ALA A 519 17.21 -6.18 -4.41
C ALA A 519 18.18 -6.23 -3.22
N VAL A 520 18.45 -7.41 -2.71
CA VAL A 520 19.35 -7.66 -1.57
C VAL A 520 20.38 -8.72 -1.91
N SER A 521 21.59 -8.63 -1.35
CA SER A 521 22.63 -9.62 -1.60
C SER A 521 22.33 -10.96 -0.93
N THR A 522 22.90 -12.05 -1.47
CA THR A 522 22.79 -13.40 -0.91
C THR A 522 23.26 -13.45 0.54
N VAL A 523 24.38 -12.79 0.85
CA VAL A 523 24.92 -12.70 2.23
C VAL A 523 23.96 -11.94 3.15
N THR A 524 23.31 -10.88 2.68
CA THR A 524 22.30 -10.15 3.47
C THR A 524 21.15 -11.08 3.87
N VAL A 525 20.64 -11.87 2.93
CA VAL A 525 19.58 -12.86 3.23
C VAL A 525 20.09 -13.92 4.19
N ALA A 526 21.29 -14.48 3.97
CA ALA A 526 21.86 -15.51 4.83
C ALA A 526 21.97 -15.09 6.31
N LEU A 527 22.41 -13.86 6.55
CA LEU A 527 22.62 -13.34 7.90
C LEU A 527 21.31 -12.87 8.57
N PHE A 528 20.43 -12.17 7.85
CA PHE A 528 19.31 -11.47 8.47
C PHE A 528 17.93 -12.15 8.31
N ALA A 529 17.79 -13.12 7.40
CA ALA A 529 16.54 -13.86 7.21
C ALA A 529 16.38 -15.01 8.21
N GLY A 530 15.15 -15.32 8.64
CA GLY A 530 14.86 -16.46 9.53
C GLY A 530 15.40 -16.34 10.95
N LYS A 531 15.18 -17.38 11.75
CA LYS A 531 15.64 -17.49 13.14
C LYS A 531 17.11 -17.93 13.22
N PRO A 532 17.80 -17.68 14.34
CA PRO A 532 19.09 -18.33 14.60
C PRO A 532 18.89 -19.83 14.81
N VAL A 533 19.85 -20.64 14.33
CA VAL A 533 19.77 -22.12 14.30
C VAL A 533 19.59 -22.73 15.69
N ALA A 534 20.04 -22.06 16.75
CA ALA A 534 19.97 -22.54 18.13
C ALA A 534 18.60 -22.34 18.84
N ALA A 535 17.61 -21.70 18.20
CA ALA A 535 16.35 -21.34 18.86
C ALA A 535 15.41 -22.53 19.19
N ASP A 536 15.57 -23.68 18.53
CA ASP A 536 14.66 -24.84 18.67
C ASP A 536 15.22 -25.98 19.55
N GLY A 537 16.23 -25.73 20.39
CA GLY A 537 16.77 -26.77 21.28
C GLY A 537 17.43 -27.95 20.56
N GLN A 538 17.64 -27.85 19.24
CA GLN A 538 18.59 -28.69 18.53
C GLN A 538 19.98 -28.30 19.03
N GLN A 539 20.75 -29.30 19.49
CA GLN A 539 22.13 -29.09 19.93
C GLN A 539 22.89 -28.26 18.90
N PRO A 540 23.82 -27.37 19.31
CA PRO A 540 24.74 -26.75 18.38
C PRO A 540 25.35 -27.88 17.56
N VAL A 541 25.15 -27.87 16.24
CA VAL A 541 25.52 -28.97 15.36
C VAL A 541 27.02 -29.18 15.49
N THR A 542 27.43 -30.14 16.30
CA THR A 542 28.83 -30.45 16.59
C THR A 542 29.54 -31.12 15.40
N ASP A 543 28.82 -31.38 14.30
CA ASP A 543 29.35 -31.90 13.03
C ASP A 543 29.33 -30.84 11.91
N LEU A 544 29.79 -29.62 12.20
CA LEU A 544 29.97 -28.54 11.23
C LEU A 544 31.04 -28.83 10.14
N ASP A 545 31.87 -29.87 10.33
CA ASP A 545 33.01 -30.11 9.44
C ASP A 545 32.63 -30.79 8.10
N SER A 546 31.36 -31.19 7.91
CA SER A 546 30.86 -31.82 6.68
C SER A 546 29.68 -31.11 6.00
N GLN A 547 29.13 -30.04 6.57
CA GLN A 547 27.98 -29.34 5.97
C GLN A 547 28.41 -28.40 4.84
N SER A 548 27.93 -28.68 3.62
CA SER A 548 28.15 -27.86 2.42
C SER A 548 27.02 -26.85 2.13
N HIS A 549 26.06 -26.72 3.04
CA HIS A 549 24.92 -25.83 2.84
C HIS A 549 24.43 -25.19 4.14
N LEU A 550 23.92 -23.96 4.03
CA LEU A 550 23.19 -23.24 5.08
C LEU A 550 21.71 -23.24 4.70
N GLN A 551 20.87 -23.79 5.57
CA GLN A 551 19.42 -23.83 5.39
C GLN A 551 18.75 -22.82 6.35
N ILE A 552 17.82 -22.02 5.82
CA ILE A 552 16.98 -21.11 6.59
C ILE A 552 15.52 -21.48 6.31
N ASP A 553 14.81 -21.90 7.37
CA ASP A 553 13.50 -22.52 7.28
C ASP A 553 13.48 -23.67 6.23
N ASP A 554 12.32 -24.01 5.69
CA ASP A 554 12.17 -25.16 4.78
C ASP A 554 12.52 -24.87 3.31
N TRP A 555 12.76 -23.60 2.95
CA TRP A 555 12.71 -23.17 1.55
C TRP A 555 13.89 -22.31 1.08
N ILE A 556 14.75 -21.83 1.99
CA ILE A 556 15.97 -21.09 1.63
C ILE A 556 17.17 -21.99 1.86
N ARG A 557 17.95 -22.23 0.81
CA ARG A 557 19.17 -23.02 0.85
C ARG A 557 20.29 -22.28 0.14
N PHE A 558 21.43 -22.18 0.81
CA PHE A 558 22.67 -21.66 0.24
C PHE A 558 23.71 -22.76 0.19
N ASP A 559 24.17 -23.13 -1.00
CA ASP A 559 25.25 -24.10 -1.19
C ASP A 559 26.58 -23.35 -1.37
N SER A 560 27.61 -23.74 -0.60
CA SER A 560 28.96 -23.19 -0.72
C SER A 560 30.00 -24.17 -0.17
N ASN A 561 31.27 -23.77 -0.14
CA ASN A 561 32.29 -24.57 0.53
C ASN A 561 32.06 -24.59 2.05
N ALA A 562 32.52 -25.65 2.72
CA ALA A 562 32.27 -25.84 4.16
C ALA A 562 32.80 -24.69 5.04
N GLN A 563 33.92 -24.07 4.65
CA GLN A 563 34.50 -22.95 5.40
C GLN A 563 33.60 -21.69 5.34
N THR A 564 33.10 -21.34 4.16
CA THR A 564 32.18 -20.21 3.96
C THR A 564 30.87 -20.42 4.70
N ILE A 565 30.30 -21.64 4.65
CA ILE A 565 29.08 -21.97 5.39
C ILE A 565 29.31 -21.88 6.90
N LYS A 566 30.44 -22.36 7.41
CA LYS A 566 30.80 -22.26 8.83
C LYS A 566 30.93 -20.81 9.29
N ILE A 567 31.61 -19.96 8.50
CA ILE A 567 31.75 -18.52 8.80
C ILE A 567 30.39 -17.81 8.74
N ALA A 568 29.59 -18.06 7.71
CA ALA A 568 28.27 -17.45 7.56
C ALA A 568 27.32 -17.84 8.71
N SER A 569 27.34 -19.11 9.13
CA SER A 569 26.55 -19.61 10.27
C SER A 569 26.99 -18.94 11.58
N TYR A 570 28.30 -18.83 11.81
CA TYR A 570 28.84 -18.14 12.98
C TYR A 570 28.45 -16.66 13.00
N LEU A 571 28.59 -15.94 11.88
CA LEU A 571 28.21 -14.53 11.78
C LEU A 571 26.71 -14.33 11.97
N LYS A 572 25.88 -15.23 11.44
CA LYS A 572 24.43 -15.24 11.66
C LYS A 572 24.10 -15.40 13.14
N GLU A 573 24.69 -16.39 13.80
CA GLU A 573 24.46 -16.61 15.22
C GLU A 573 24.89 -15.41 16.06
N GLU A 574 26.08 -14.85 15.79
CA GLU A 574 26.58 -13.70 16.55
C GLU A 574 25.71 -12.45 16.36
N ILE A 575 25.27 -12.12 15.13
CA ILE A 575 24.43 -10.93 14.91
C ILE A 575 23.04 -11.07 15.54
N HIS A 576 22.47 -12.28 15.55
CA HIS A 576 21.19 -12.55 16.22
C HIS A 576 21.32 -12.55 17.75
N ASN A 577 22.42 -13.08 18.29
CA ASN A 577 22.73 -13.00 19.71
C ASN A 577 22.94 -11.55 20.16
N LEU A 578 23.65 -10.75 19.37
CA LEU A 578 23.80 -9.31 19.59
C LEU A 578 22.45 -8.60 19.62
N PHE A 579 21.57 -8.90 18.66
CA PHE A 579 20.21 -8.35 18.60
C PHE A 579 19.39 -8.70 19.86
N ALA A 580 19.40 -9.97 20.27
CA ALA A 580 18.71 -10.42 21.49
C ALA A 580 19.26 -9.72 22.75
N ARG A 581 20.60 -9.67 22.90
CA ARG A 581 21.26 -8.94 23.99
C ARG A 581 20.90 -7.46 23.99
N GLN A 582 20.80 -6.82 22.83
CA GLN A 582 20.40 -5.42 22.74
C GLN A 582 18.96 -5.22 23.20
N ILE A 583 18.04 -6.07 22.78
CA ILE A 583 16.63 -6.05 23.17
C ILE A 583 16.47 -6.21 24.71
N ASP A 584 17.28 -7.07 25.33
CA ASP A 584 17.30 -7.31 26.78
C ASP A 584 17.96 -6.17 27.57
N SER A 585 19.13 -5.71 27.10
CA SER A 585 20.02 -4.77 27.80
C SER A 585 19.57 -3.32 27.78
N LEU A 586 18.50 -2.99 27.06
CA LEU A 586 17.83 -1.68 27.14
C LEU A 586 17.34 -1.31 28.56
N SER A 587 17.39 -2.26 29.50
CA SER A 587 17.13 -2.07 30.93
C SER A 587 18.40 -2.04 31.82
N ARG A 588 19.60 -2.34 31.30
CA ARG A 588 20.83 -2.56 32.10
C ARG A 588 22.00 -1.69 31.64
N VAL A 589 22.79 -1.19 32.59
CA VAL A 589 24.01 -0.41 32.30
C VAL A 589 25.09 -1.35 31.75
N THR A 590 25.16 -1.50 30.43
CA THR A 590 26.26 -2.22 29.77
C THR A 590 27.58 -1.46 29.94
N SER A 591 28.65 -2.18 30.29
CA SER A 591 29.99 -1.59 30.38
C SER A 591 30.44 -1.03 29.02
N GLN A 592 31.20 0.08 29.03
CA GLN A 592 31.66 0.74 27.79
C GLN A 592 32.43 -0.23 26.88
N ARG A 593 33.28 -1.08 27.47
CA ARG A 593 34.08 -2.08 26.75
C ARG A 593 33.23 -3.11 25.99
N SER A 594 32.10 -3.55 26.55
CA SER A 594 31.21 -4.49 25.86
C SER A 594 30.53 -3.82 24.66
N ARG A 595 30.11 -2.55 24.80
CA ARG A 595 29.54 -1.79 23.68
C ARG A 595 30.53 -1.59 22.55
N ASP A 596 31.80 -1.35 22.87
CA ASP A 596 32.84 -1.16 21.85
C ASP A 596 33.10 -2.45 21.05
N ILE A 597 33.05 -3.62 21.71
CA ILE A 597 33.16 -4.92 21.05
C ILE A 597 31.94 -5.16 20.13
N ASP A 598 30.72 -4.97 20.66
CA ASP A 598 29.48 -5.14 19.90
C ASP A 598 29.47 -4.23 18.66
N ASN A 599 29.87 -2.96 18.82
CA ASN A 599 30.02 -2.00 17.73
C ASN A 599 31.03 -2.47 16.67
N SER A 600 32.17 -3.03 17.10
CA SER A 600 33.17 -3.56 16.16
C SER A 600 32.64 -4.74 15.36
N VAL A 601 31.81 -5.61 15.95
CA VAL A 601 31.19 -6.73 15.22
C VAL A 601 30.23 -6.21 14.17
N VAL A 602 29.37 -5.26 14.53
CA VAL A 602 28.43 -4.61 13.58
C VAL A 602 29.18 -3.95 12.42
N ASP A 603 30.23 -3.18 12.72
CA ASP A 603 31.04 -2.51 11.69
C ASP A 603 31.70 -3.53 10.73
N ASN A 604 32.20 -4.65 11.26
CA ASN A 604 32.77 -5.73 10.44
C ASN A 604 31.73 -6.42 9.56
N VAL A 605 30.53 -6.70 10.09
CA VAL A 605 29.43 -7.28 9.31
C VAL A 605 29.04 -6.33 8.16
N ILE A 606 28.92 -5.04 8.45
CA ILE A 606 28.61 -4.04 7.41
C ILE A 606 29.70 -4.01 6.34
N GLN A 607 30.99 -4.07 6.71
CA GLN A 607 32.08 -4.12 5.74
C GLN A 607 32.00 -5.35 4.83
N VAL A 608 31.62 -6.52 5.38
CA VAL A 608 31.40 -7.74 4.60
C VAL A 608 30.25 -7.54 3.60
N LEU A 609 29.15 -6.92 4.03
CA LEU A 609 28.02 -6.63 3.14
C LEU A 609 28.38 -5.63 2.04
N GLU A 610 29.16 -4.58 2.34
CA GLU A 610 29.65 -3.62 1.35
C GLU A 610 30.48 -4.32 0.28
N ASN A 611 31.41 -5.18 0.69
CA ASN A 611 32.27 -5.94 -0.22
C ASN A 611 31.44 -6.89 -1.10
N GLU A 612 30.45 -7.59 -0.53
CA GLU A 612 29.57 -8.47 -1.28
C GLU A 612 28.73 -7.71 -2.32
N GLU A 613 28.17 -6.56 -1.95
CA GLU A 613 27.36 -5.76 -2.88
C GLU A 613 28.21 -5.20 -4.04
N LEU A 614 29.46 -4.79 -3.75
CA LEU A 614 30.41 -4.39 -4.77
C LEU A 614 30.71 -5.54 -5.76
N VAL A 615 30.92 -6.75 -5.26
CA VAL A 615 31.17 -7.95 -6.09
C VAL A 615 29.94 -8.34 -6.91
N ALA A 616 28.75 -8.25 -6.33
CA ALA A 616 27.49 -8.55 -7.00
C ALA A 616 27.09 -7.50 -8.07
N GLY A 617 27.80 -6.36 -8.13
CA GLY A 617 27.57 -5.31 -9.12
C GLY A 617 26.51 -4.28 -8.73
N PHE A 618 26.24 -4.11 -7.43
CA PHE A 618 25.46 -2.97 -6.95
C PHE A 618 26.25 -1.66 -7.10
N GLY A 619 25.54 -0.54 -7.28
CA GLY A 619 26.16 0.78 -7.28
C GLY A 619 26.57 1.23 -5.88
N VAL A 620 27.67 1.97 -5.77
CA VAL A 620 28.03 2.69 -4.53
C VAL A 620 27.11 3.89 -4.38
N LEU A 621 26.40 3.97 -3.27
CA LEU A 621 25.42 5.02 -2.98
C LEU A 621 25.91 5.88 -1.80
N ASP A 622 26.91 6.72 -2.04
CA ASP A 622 27.46 7.59 -1.00
C ASP A 622 26.50 8.74 -0.63
N GLY A 623 26.18 8.85 0.67
CA GLY A 623 25.37 9.93 1.22
C GLY A 623 23.86 9.66 1.26
N THR A 624 23.40 8.49 0.81
CA THR A 624 21.99 8.08 0.89
C THR A 624 21.55 7.88 2.34
N GLY A 625 20.47 8.53 2.76
CA GLY A 625 19.89 8.35 4.10
C GLY A 625 20.41 9.30 5.18
N LEU A 626 21.38 10.17 4.87
CA LEU A 626 21.72 11.28 5.76
C LEU A 626 20.59 12.30 5.79
N ARG A 627 20.23 12.75 7.01
CA ARG A 627 19.30 13.86 7.15
C ARG A 627 19.97 15.14 6.62
N PRO A 628 19.26 15.92 5.79
CA PRO A 628 19.76 17.23 5.39
C PRO A 628 19.91 18.13 6.62
N ARG A 629 21.09 18.74 6.81
CA ARG A 629 21.31 19.70 7.90
C ARG A 629 20.44 20.92 7.64
N VAL A 630 19.57 21.27 8.59
CA VAL A 630 18.78 22.50 8.54
C VAL A 630 19.71 23.68 8.83
N GLY A 631 20.35 24.20 7.79
CA GLY A 631 21.17 25.40 7.81
C GLY A 631 20.98 26.20 6.51
N PRO A 632 21.43 27.46 6.43
CA PRO A 632 21.33 28.25 5.20
C PRO A 632 22.13 27.55 4.10
N ILE A 633 21.42 27.00 3.12
CA ILE A 633 22.05 26.28 2.01
C ILE A 633 22.79 27.30 1.15
N GLY A 634 24.10 27.13 1.02
CA GLY A 634 24.93 27.93 0.09
C GLY A 634 24.48 27.75 -1.37
N PRO A 635 24.85 28.67 -2.27
CA PRO A 635 24.27 28.81 -3.62
C PRO A 635 24.49 27.63 -4.58
N GLN A 636 25.14 26.55 -4.16
CA GLN A 636 25.48 25.41 -5.02
C GLN A 636 24.28 24.54 -5.42
N PHE A 637 23.17 24.58 -4.68
CA PHE A 637 21.94 23.85 -5.01
C PHE A 637 20.82 24.71 -5.62
N ALA A 638 21.01 26.04 -5.67
CA ALA A 638 20.05 26.96 -6.28
C ALA A 638 20.03 26.90 -7.82
N HIS A 639 21.05 26.30 -8.45
CA HIS A 639 21.27 26.39 -9.90
C HIS A 639 20.96 25.14 -10.73
N LYS A 640 20.23 24.14 -10.19
CA LYS A 640 19.72 23.02 -11.03
C LYS A 640 18.26 23.15 -11.46
N TYR A 641 17.56 24.18 -11.02
CA TYR A 641 16.29 24.59 -11.61
C TYR A 641 16.54 25.67 -12.65
N ASP A 642 17.30 25.31 -13.67
CA ASP A 642 17.36 26.13 -14.87
C ASP A 642 15.99 26.03 -15.55
N SER A 643 15.31 27.17 -15.57
CA SER A 643 14.08 27.43 -16.28
C SER A 643 14.24 27.03 -17.75
N ARG A 644 13.89 25.78 -18.08
CA ARG A 644 13.51 25.45 -19.46
C ARG A 644 12.08 25.95 -19.64
N PRO A 645 11.84 27.04 -20.38
CA PRO A 645 10.48 27.39 -20.74
C PRO A 645 9.90 26.24 -21.55
N TYR A 646 8.65 25.90 -21.24
CA TYR A 646 7.77 25.16 -22.15
C TYR A 646 8.05 25.60 -23.59
N HIS A 647 8.41 24.66 -24.46
CA HIS A 647 8.33 24.89 -25.90
C HIS A 647 6.86 25.20 -26.21
N SER A 648 6.55 26.49 -26.28
CA SER A 648 5.33 26.98 -26.90
C SER A 648 5.33 26.48 -28.33
N ASN A 649 4.30 25.73 -28.70
CA ASN A 649 3.99 25.35 -30.07
C ASN A 649 4.26 26.52 -31.03
N ARG A 650 5.32 26.37 -31.85
CA ARG A 650 5.53 27.16 -33.07
C ARG A 650 4.46 26.74 -34.10
N GLN A 651 3.21 27.10 -33.85
CA GLN A 651 2.13 27.05 -34.85
C GLN A 651 1.03 28.11 -34.64
N PHE A 652 1.14 29.00 -33.65
CA PHE A 652 0.18 30.09 -33.43
C PHE A 652 0.82 31.49 -33.47
N ARG A 653 1.75 31.74 -34.42
CA ARG A 653 2.30 33.08 -34.69
C ARG A 653 2.06 33.62 -36.10
N ASN A 654 1.19 32.99 -36.89
CA ASN A 654 0.79 33.48 -38.22
C ASN A 654 -0.67 33.96 -38.34
N GLN A 655 -1.37 34.24 -37.23
CA GLN A 655 -2.73 34.80 -37.26
C GLN A 655 -2.93 36.09 -36.44
N LYS A 656 -1.85 36.73 -35.97
CA LYS A 656 -1.93 38.03 -35.25
C LYS A 656 -1.41 39.24 -36.05
N SER A 657 -1.20 39.11 -37.37
CA SER A 657 -0.88 40.24 -38.27
C SER A 657 -2.05 40.68 -39.17
N LYS A 658 -3.27 40.15 -38.98
CA LYS A 658 -4.46 40.52 -39.77
C LYS A 658 -5.63 41.15 -38.99
N PHE A 659 -5.45 41.50 -37.71
CA PHE A 659 -6.51 42.10 -36.87
C PHE A 659 -6.11 43.45 -36.22
N LYS A 660 -5.26 44.23 -36.88
CA LYS A 660 -4.95 45.63 -36.52
C LYS A 660 -5.17 46.63 -37.67
N ALA A 661 -6.02 46.29 -38.62
CA ALA A 661 -6.51 47.20 -39.65
C ALA A 661 -8.03 46.98 -39.79
N ASN A 662 -8.79 47.56 -38.85
CA ASN A 662 -10.20 47.99 -39.01
C ASN A 662 -10.79 48.31 -37.64
N GLN A 663 -10.41 49.47 -37.09
CA GLN A 663 -11.25 50.29 -36.22
C GLN A 663 -10.66 51.71 -36.20
N ARG A 664 -10.71 52.36 -37.36
CA ARG A 664 -11.13 53.77 -37.46
C ARG A 664 -12.57 53.73 -37.95
N PHE A 665 -13.38 54.63 -37.41
CA PHE A 665 -14.80 54.88 -37.68
C PHE A 665 -15.82 54.16 -36.79
N PHE A 666 -16.49 55.03 -36.02
CA PHE A 666 -17.67 54.90 -35.16
C PHE A 666 -17.51 54.20 -33.82
#